data_AF-A0A9W9UNU4-F1
#
_entry.id   AF-A0A9W9UNU4-F1
#
_cell.length_a   1.000
_cell.length_b   1.000
_cell.length_c   1.000
_cell.angle_alpha   90.00
_cell.angle_beta   90.00
_cell.angle_gamma   90.00
#
_symmetry.space_group_name_H-M   'P 1'
#
loop_
_entity.id
_entity.type
_entity.pdbx_description
1 polymer ?
#
loop_
_entity_poly.entity_id
_entity_poly.type
_entity_poly.pdbx_seq_one_letter_code
_entity_poly.pdbx_strand_id
1 'polypeptide(L)'
;MGNLDLAHSTKSAEAVSHPPPYSSISEITNKPPNYRQSESSRTLSGDRCIESEGPVAIDECITHLKFLSATAKLRNFVRETDKLFGIHDSEAKNFCDPHKQAQAAVRIQEKRWAVYVTRAVDRFTTWWQTCLPSSNNSRISMLNHSSEARIAWTAEIMPPLDVIMVWHAFMLNPRAFLEDCLRQSKMSVWATGFPWDVINASINNDALEFHPGSAARINFETKTGHAWENIHDKPTNSLACFGCKQEILAPWTGGSIGCDPDVAFAHCVGYADKSLRVSCPKCKFSITHDSLRVQKLHNDVQKLLKDDIPMPGTLLSGTGTPADDETGDRSFPNRLIKEGIRSELLQVTNLTESESTTIETIRDRLEVFLKDRSLVRRVNKKTLSSGDPSLAEKISLRNMLSRYWDNSSPFAINLIGAVIRQGTFVGKMDDIGWLHSPTLRSSMTDFISKYETFFQIIARNKGHAVVPTLDVDLIWHTHQLSPARYYDFSTAQTEGIFVNHDDKVDEGKLSDAFAWTSRQYQKLTGGKVYSECTCWYCEAVRETQNQGLGRLISSSASQAKSNTAILHERTKGACDGNRIRAPHISSHNAVRIQAQTDPKAIQAKTAQLRSHWEKAQRRPYNRSSSRLSDNPHRNPSRDPFQDPYMRDPEIHREVYPCNPACMNATPGATGNCISGTQGIGIEKGGCVSVTVAAQTRGRGKSFCAGMAGCGVNM
;
A
#
# COMPACT_ATOMS: atom_id res chain seq x y z
N MET A 1 14.64 92.43 27.20
CA MET A 1 13.24 92.82 26.93
C MET A 1 12.81 92.08 25.69
N GLY A 2 12.00 91.03 25.69
CA GLY A 2 11.27 90.22 26.67
C GLY A 2 10.55 89.22 25.76
N ASN A 3 10.91 87.93 25.85
CA ASN A 3 10.13 86.88 26.53
C ASN A 3 8.85 86.52 25.75
N LEU A 4 8.49 85.26 25.45
CA LEU A 4 8.92 83.92 25.89
C LEU A 4 8.26 82.89 24.93
N ASP A 5 9.01 81.84 24.53
CA ASP A 5 8.70 80.38 24.59
C ASP A 5 7.29 79.82 24.21
N LEU A 6 7.07 78.62 23.60
CA LEU A 6 7.86 77.37 23.51
C LEU A 6 7.25 76.36 22.46
N ALA A 7 8.12 75.63 21.73
CA ALA A 7 8.08 74.28 21.07
C ALA A 7 6.92 73.80 20.14
N HIS A 8 7.15 73.42 18.87
CA HIS A 8 7.75 72.17 18.25
C HIS A 8 6.83 70.93 18.26
N SER A 9 6.64 70.16 17.17
CA SER A 9 7.67 69.52 16.33
C SER A 9 7.11 69.03 14.98
N THR A 10 7.83 69.35 13.89
CA THR A 10 7.65 68.84 12.51
C THR A 10 8.74 67.81 12.23
N LYS A 11 8.39 66.63 11.68
CA LYS A 11 9.35 65.58 11.32
C LYS A 11 9.66 65.56 9.82
N SER A 12 10.97 65.54 9.56
CA SER A 12 11.68 65.75 8.30
C SER A 12 11.66 64.56 7.33
N ALA A 13 11.91 64.91 6.07
CA ALA A 13 12.30 64.06 4.96
C ALA A 13 13.81 63.71 5.01
N GLU A 14 14.16 62.52 4.53
CA GLU A 14 15.53 62.08 4.25
C GLU A 14 15.59 61.29 2.94
N ALA A 15 16.79 61.24 2.36
CA ALA A 15 17.08 60.94 0.97
C ALA A 15 17.94 59.66 0.78
N VAL A 16 17.69 58.96 -0.34
CA VAL A 16 18.60 58.14 -1.22
C VAL A 16 19.22 56.81 -0.73
N SER A 17 18.89 55.70 -1.44
CA SER A 17 19.85 54.70 -2.00
C SER A 17 19.15 53.65 -2.91
N HIS A 18 19.75 53.27 -4.06
CA HIS A 18 19.29 52.26 -5.05
C HIS A 18 19.61 50.77 -4.65
N PRO A 19 19.35 49.71 -5.48
CA PRO A 19 18.26 48.70 -5.36
C PRO A 19 18.78 47.25 -5.10
N PRO A 20 17.92 46.19 -5.04
CA PRO A 20 17.77 45.26 -6.19
C PRO A 20 16.36 44.56 -6.23
N PRO A 21 16.11 43.44 -6.96
CA PRO A 21 15.54 43.42 -8.30
C PRO A 21 14.20 42.65 -8.49
N TYR A 22 13.47 43.07 -9.53
CA TYR A 22 12.56 42.34 -10.44
C TYR A 22 11.65 41.21 -9.91
N SER A 23 10.38 41.56 -9.64
CA SER A 23 9.25 40.64 -9.63
C SER A 23 8.05 41.27 -10.36
N SER A 24 7.81 40.83 -11.59
CA SER A 24 6.50 40.99 -12.26
C SER A 24 6.45 40.19 -13.56
N ILE A 25 5.76 39.04 -13.53
CA ILE A 25 5.03 38.54 -14.69
C ILE A 25 3.62 38.20 -14.23
N SER A 26 2.68 38.87 -14.89
CA SER A 26 1.24 38.86 -14.70
C SER A 26 0.59 37.50 -14.99
N GLU A 27 -0.21 37.02 -14.03
CA GLU A 27 -1.12 35.88 -14.18
C GLU A 27 -2.32 36.25 -15.06
N ILE A 28 -2.63 35.41 -16.05
CA ILE A 28 -3.93 35.41 -16.72
C ILE A 28 -4.84 34.48 -15.92
N THR A 29 -5.70 35.07 -15.09
CA THR A 29 -6.68 34.34 -14.27
C THR A 29 -7.89 33.91 -15.09
N ASN A 30 -8.04 32.61 -15.34
CA ASN A 30 -9.35 32.00 -15.62
C ASN A 30 -9.85 31.36 -14.32
N LYS A 31 -10.61 32.11 -13.52
CA LYS A 31 -11.25 31.61 -12.30
C LYS A 31 -12.52 30.81 -12.64
N PRO A 32 -12.67 29.55 -12.18
CA PRO A 32 -13.99 28.91 -12.07
C PRO A 32 -14.78 29.51 -10.88
N PRO A 33 -16.11 29.34 -10.83
CA PRO A 33 -16.96 30.01 -9.85
C PRO A 33 -16.68 29.54 -8.43
N ASN A 34 -16.66 30.52 -7.53
CA ASN A 34 -16.43 30.38 -6.10
C ASN A 34 -17.69 29.78 -5.43
N TYR A 35 -17.61 28.55 -4.92
CA TYR A 35 -18.69 27.94 -4.16
C TYR A 35 -18.45 28.17 -2.67
N ARG A 36 -19.12 29.19 -2.10
CA ARG A 36 -19.30 29.28 -0.64
C ARG A 36 -20.12 28.07 -0.20
N GLN A 37 -19.48 27.04 0.34
CA GLN A 37 -20.18 26.16 1.28
C GLN A 37 -20.63 27.05 2.44
N SER A 38 -21.92 27.04 2.75
CA SER A 38 -22.44 27.77 3.90
C SER A 38 -21.67 27.33 5.14
N GLU A 39 -21.11 28.30 5.87
CA GLU A 39 -20.58 28.11 7.22
C GLU A 39 -21.69 27.62 8.14
N SER A 40 -21.94 26.32 8.13
CA SER A 40 -22.54 25.65 9.28
C SER A 40 -21.39 25.06 10.07
N SER A 41 -20.68 25.91 10.83
CA SER A 41 -19.94 25.48 12.01
C SER A 41 -20.96 24.91 12.99
N ARG A 42 -21.32 23.64 12.80
CA ARG A 42 -21.72 22.80 13.91
C ARG A 42 -20.42 22.35 14.53
N THR A 43 -20.05 23.00 15.63
CA THR A 43 -19.20 22.40 16.66
C THR A 43 -19.70 20.97 16.87
N LEU A 44 -18.92 19.99 16.43
CA LEU A 44 -19.08 18.61 16.85
C LEU A 44 -18.73 18.62 18.34
N SER A 45 -19.76 18.75 19.17
CA SER A 45 -19.62 18.69 20.61
C SER A 45 -18.90 17.40 20.98
N GLY A 46 -17.82 17.55 21.74
CA GLY A 46 -17.17 16.44 22.44
C GLY A 46 -18.20 15.65 23.24
N ASP A 47 -17.94 14.36 23.37
CA ASP A 47 -18.82 13.34 23.96
C ASP A 47 -20.07 12.99 23.15
N ARG A 48 -19.86 12.29 22.03
CA ARG A 48 -20.53 11.02 21.69
C ARG A 48 -19.94 10.49 20.40
N CYS A 49 -19.37 9.28 20.45
CA CYS A 49 -19.19 8.46 19.27
C CYS A 49 -20.60 8.22 18.71
N ILE A 50 -21.04 9.02 17.74
CA ILE A 50 -22.24 8.70 16.98
C ILE A 50 -21.86 7.42 16.24
N GLU A 51 -22.35 6.28 16.72
CA GLU A 51 -22.30 5.03 15.98
C GLU A 51 -22.98 5.31 14.63
N SER A 52 -22.16 5.49 13.59
CA SER A 52 -22.65 5.52 12.22
C SER A 52 -23.48 4.26 12.02
N GLU A 53 -24.75 4.40 11.60
CA GLU A 53 -25.62 3.25 11.31
C GLU A 53 -25.05 2.37 10.17
N GLY A 54 -24.06 2.86 9.41
CA GLY A 54 -23.35 2.13 8.35
C GLY A 54 -21.84 1.96 8.60
N PRO A 55 -21.12 1.25 7.70
CA PRO A 55 -19.71 0.89 7.87
C PRO A 55 -18.75 2.10 7.97
N VAL A 56 -19.10 3.20 7.30
CA VAL A 56 -18.38 4.49 7.34
C VAL A 56 -19.36 5.64 7.22
N ALA A 57 -18.98 6.82 7.71
CA ALA A 57 -19.73 8.05 7.49
C ALA A 57 -19.30 8.75 6.19
N ILE A 58 -20.23 9.48 5.56
CA ILE A 58 -19.97 10.24 4.33
C ILE A 58 -18.88 11.30 4.56
N ASP A 59 -18.90 11.98 5.71
CA ASP A 59 -17.94 13.04 6.02
C ASP A 59 -16.52 12.47 6.24
N GLU A 60 -16.39 11.24 6.75
CA GLU A 60 -15.10 10.53 6.82
C GLU A 60 -14.55 10.29 5.40
N CYS A 61 -15.40 9.85 4.46
CA CYS A 61 -15.01 9.59 3.07
C CYS A 61 -14.58 10.86 2.33
N ILE A 62 -15.29 11.98 2.54
CA ILE A 62 -14.96 13.28 1.96
C ILE A 62 -13.64 13.81 2.54
N THR A 63 -13.47 13.71 3.86
CA THR A 63 -12.23 14.09 4.53
C THR A 63 -11.06 13.24 4.04
N HIS A 64 -11.29 11.95 3.82
CA HIS A 64 -10.28 11.07 3.26
C HIS A 64 -9.84 11.52 1.86
N LEU A 65 -10.77 11.87 0.95
CA LEU A 65 -10.40 12.45 -0.35
C LEU A 65 -9.55 13.71 -0.21
N LYS A 66 -9.94 14.62 0.70
CA LYS A 66 -9.19 15.85 0.97
C LYS A 66 -7.76 15.55 1.46
N PHE A 67 -7.61 14.57 2.35
CA PHE A 67 -6.31 14.09 2.81
C PHE A 67 -5.47 13.50 1.65
N LEU A 68 -6.08 12.66 0.80
CA LEU A 68 -5.39 12.08 -0.36
C LEU A 68 -4.88 13.17 -1.32
N SER A 69 -5.70 14.18 -1.64
CA SER A 69 -5.27 15.32 -2.47
C SER A 69 -4.14 16.13 -1.84
N ALA A 70 -4.14 16.34 -0.51
CA ALA A 70 -3.03 16.97 0.19
C ALA A 70 -1.73 16.16 0.05
N THR A 71 -1.80 14.83 0.19
CA THR A 71 -0.64 13.95 -0.02
C THR A 71 -0.18 13.87 -1.48
N ALA A 72 -1.09 13.99 -2.45
CA ALA A 72 -0.77 14.07 -3.88
C ALA A 72 0.01 15.36 -4.18
N LYS A 73 -0.46 16.51 -3.65
CA LYS A 73 0.24 17.80 -3.75
C LYS A 73 1.64 17.72 -3.14
N LEU A 74 1.79 17.09 -1.98
CA LEU A 74 3.09 16.86 -1.33
C LEU A 74 4.02 16.03 -2.23
N ARG A 75 3.53 14.92 -2.81
CA ARG A 75 4.32 14.09 -3.72
C ARG A 75 4.80 14.88 -4.94
N ASN A 76 3.92 15.67 -5.56
CA ASN A 76 4.27 16.48 -6.73
C ASN A 76 5.30 17.56 -6.37
N PHE A 77 5.11 18.27 -5.25
CA PHE A 77 6.07 19.24 -4.74
C PHE A 77 7.49 18.65 -4.60
N VAL A 78 7.62 17.49 -3.95
CA VAL A 78 8.91 16.81 -3.77
C VAL A 78 9.52 16.39 -5.12
N ARG A 79 8.69 15.83 -6.02
CA ARG A 79 9.09 15.41 -7.38
C ARG A 79 9.47 16.57 -8.28
N GLU A 80 8.98 17.77 -8.06
CA GLU A 80 9.23 18.93 -8.92
C GLU A 80 10.30 19.88 -8.37
N THR A 81 10.65 19.75 -7.08
CA THR A 81 11.68 20.59 -6.44
C THR A 81 13.10 20.12 -6.83
N ASP A 82 13.71 20.80 -7.79
CA ASP A 82 15.11 20.58 -8.21
C ASP A 82 16.09 20.71 -7.03
N LYS A 83 17.21 19.98 -7.10
CA LYS A 83 18.33 19.96 -6.12
C LYS A 83 17.98 19.37 -4.75
N LEU A 84 16.74 18.97 -4.50
CA LEU A 84 16.37 18.38 -3.23
C LEU A 84 17.18 17.10 -2.98
N PHE A 85 17.80 17.02 -1.79
CA PHE A 85 18.72 15.95 -1.39
C PHE A 85 19.99 15.82 -2.25
N GLY A 86 20.36 16.88 -2.98
CA GLY A 86 21.53 16.87 -3.87
C GLY A 86 21.29 16.13 -5.20
N ILE A 87 20.03 15.92 -5.58
CA ILE A 87 19.64 15.26 -6.84
C ILE A 87 19.20 16.35 -7.82
N HIS A 88 19.83 16.42 -8.99
CA HIS A 88 19.70 17.56 -9.89
C HIS A 88 19.01 17.20 -11.22
N ASP A 89 18.04 18.00 -11.65
CA ASP A 89 17.36 17.82 -12.94
C ASP A 89 18.31 18.00 -14.13
N SER A 90 19.40 18.76 -13.94
CA SER A 90 20.45 18.91 -14.94
C SER A 90 21.12 17.58 -15.31
N GLU A 91 21.10 16.57 -14.45
CA GLU A 91 21.69 15.26 -14.73
C GLU A 91 20.98 14.53 -15.87
N ALA A 92 19.70 14.81 -16.11
CA ALA A 92 18.99 14.27 -17.27
C ALA A 92 19.61 14.73 -18.61
N LYS A 93 20.23 15.92 -18.63
CA LYS A 93 20.89 16.47 -19.83
C LYS A 93 22.18 15.73 -20.20
N ASN A 94 22.69 14.85 -19.34
CA ASN A 94 23.84 14.01 -19.64
C ASN A 94 23.51 12.93 -20.69
N PHE A 95 22.22 12.67 -20.93
CA PHE A 95 21.75 11.72 -21.94
C PHE A 95 21.46 12.46 -23.25
N CYS A 96 22.21 12.13 -24.30
CA CYS A 96 22.05 12.76 -25.62
C CYS A 96 20.79 12.27 -26.36
N ASP A 97 20.34 11.04 -26.08
CA ASP A 97 19.11 10.48 -26.67
C ASP A 97 17.87 11.08 -25.98
N PRO A 98 16.94 11.71 -26.72
CA PRO A 98 15.76 12.35 -26.12
C PRO A 98 14.87 11.41 -25.31
N HIS A 99 14.78 10.13 -25.71
CA HIS A 99 13.99 9.15 -24.98
C HIS A 99 14.66 8.75 -23.65
N LYS A 100 15.96 8.44 -23.66
CA LYS A 100 16.73 8.23 -22.43
C LYS A 100 16.76 9.46 -21.54
N GLN A 101 16.80 10.67 -22.10
CA GLN A 101 16.70 11.92 -21.35
C GLN A 101 15.35 12.05 -20.63
N ALA A 102 14.24 11.76 -21.32
CA ALA A 102 12.91 11.76 -20.69
C ALA A 102 12.79 10.71 -19.59
N GLN A 103 13.30 9.50 -19.82
CA GLN A 103 13.38 8.45 -18.80
C GLN A 103 14.20 8.90 -17.59
N ALA A 104 15.38 9.49 -17.83
CA ALA A 104 16.26 10.01 -16.79
C ALA A 104 15.56 11.06 -15.92
N ALA A 105 14.81 11.98 -16.53
CA ALA A 105 14.03 12.97 -15.80
C ALA A 105 13.01 12.30 -14.85
N VAL A 106 12.25 11.30 -15.33
CA VAL A 106 11.32 10.54 -14.48
C VAL A 106 12.05 9.85 -13.32
N ARG A 107 13.21 9.23 -13.57
CA ARG A 107 14.01 8.56 -12.52
C ARG A 107 14.58 9.53 -11.49
N ILE A 108 14.96 10.73 -11.88
CA ILE A 108 15.43 11.78 -10.96
C ILE A 108 14.29 12.21 -10.01
N GLN A 109 13.11 12.48 -10.56
CA GLN A 109 11.93 12.84 -9.76
C GLN A 109 11.54 11.70 -8.81
N GLU A 110 11.53 10.46 -9.32
CA GLU A 110 11.26 9.26 -8.54
C GLU A 110 12.28 9.09 -7.41
N LYS A 111 13.57 9.34 -7.67
CA LYS A 111 14.62 9.25 -6.65
C LYS A 111 14.40 10.24 -5.51
N ARG A 112 14.03 11.50 -5.82
CA ARG A 112 13.69 12.50 -4.80
C ARG A 112 12.52 12.02 -3.93
N TRP A 113 11.48 11.46 -4.55
CA TRP A 113 10.36 10.87 -3.82
C TRP A 113 10.76 9.68 -2.94
N ALA A 114 11.60 8.77 -3.45
CA ALA A 114 12.08 7.61 -2.71
C ALA A 114 12.88 7.99 -1.45
N VAL A 115 13.77 8.99 -1.57
CA VAL A 115 14.52 9.52 -0.43
C VAL A 115 13.60 10.19 0.57
N TYR A 116 12.64 11.01 0.10
CA TYR A 116 11.66 11.67 0.95
C TYR A 116 10.82 10.67 1.77
N VAL A 117 10.29 9.63 1.12
CA VAL A 117 9.49 8.59 1.79
C VAL A 117 10.34 7.79 2.78
N THR A 118 11.60 7.49 2.44
CA THR A 118 12.52 6.81 3.37
C THR A 118 12.75 7.63 4.64
N ARG A 119 12.93 8.95 4.49
CA ARG A 119 12.99 9.90 5.61
C ARG A 119 11.69 9.95 6.39
N ALA A 120 10.54 9.98 5.70
CA ALA A 120 9.22 10.01 6.35
C ALA A 120 8.97 8.77 7.22
N VAL A 121 9.41 7.59 6.77
CA VAL A 121 9.29 6.34 7.54
C VAL A 121 10.20 6.34 8.78
N ASP A 122 11.39 6.91 8.69
CA ASP A 122 12.29 7.12 9.85
C ASP A 122 11.65 8.07 10.87
N ARG A 123 11.14 9.22 10.39
CA ARG A 123 10.40 10.20 11.22
C ARG A 123 9.15 9.57 11.86
N PHE A 124 8.40 8.75 11.12
CA PHE A 124 7.25 8.02 11.64
C PHE A 124 7.67 7.01 12.72
N THR A 125 8.80 6.33 12.55
CA THR A 125 9.34 5.39 13.54
C THR A 125 9.66 6.12 14.85
N THR A 126 10.34 7.27 14.78
CA THR A 126 10.64 8.10 15.94
C THR A 126 9.35 8.59 16.61
N TRP A 127 8.39 9.12 15.84
CA TRP A 127 7.10 9.58 16.36
C TRP A 127 6.30 8.44 17.02
N TRP A 128 6.23 7.27 16.39
CA TRP A 128 5.55 6.08 16.92
C TRP A 128 6.12 5.66 18.28
N GLN A 129 7.44 5.73 18.45
CA GLN A 129 8.11 5.34 19.68
C GLN A 129 8.03 6.41 20.78
N THR A 130 8.13 7.69 20.44
CA THR A 130 8.32 8.79 21.40
C THR A 130 7.05 9.57 21.73
N CYS A 131 6.11 9.68 20.77
CA CYS A 131 4.96 10.57 20.87
C CYS A 131 3.65 9.82 21.18
N LEU A 132 3.52 8.57 20.74
CA LEU A 132 2.32 7.78 20.98
C LEU A 132 2.31 7.14 22.37
N PRO A 133 1.18 7.14 23.09
CA PRO A 133 1.09 6.47 24.38
C PRO A 133 1.27 4.96 24.21
N SER A 134 1.95 4.33 25.17
CA SER A 134 2.00 2.88 25.31
C SER A 134 1.13 2.47 26.48
N SER A 135 0.23 1.51 26.29
CA SER A 135 -0.62 0.99 27.37
C SER A 135 0.20 0.12 28.32
N ASN A 136 0.03 0.30 29.63
CA ASN A 136 0.73 -0.47 30.68
C ASN A 136 0.31 -1.95 30.76
N ASN A 137 -0.75 -2.36 30.07
CA ASN A 137 -1.23 -3.74 30.07
C ASN A 137 -0.41 -4.59 29.10
N SER A 138 0.64 -5.21 29.64
CA SER A 138 1.58 -6.09 28.95
C SER A 138 1.04 -7.49 28.68
N ARG A 139 -0.29 -7.68 28.61
CA ARG A 139 -0.90 -9.00 28.41
C ARG A 139 -1.76 -9.00 27.16
N ILE A 140 -1.51 -10.03 26.34
CA ILE A 140 -2.22 -10.44 25.12
C ILE A 140 -3.72 -10.74 25.39
N SER A 141 -4.19 -10.57 26.63
CA SER A 141 -5.57 -10.81 27.00
C SER A 141 -6.49 -9.70 26.51
N MET A 142 -7.19 -10.05 25.42
CA MET A 142 -8.48 -9.53 24.95
C MET A 142 -8.40 -8.21 24.19
N LEU A 143 -9.02 -8.22 23.00
CA LEU A 143 -9.51 -7.03 22.30
C LEU A 143 -10.49 -6.31 23.23
N ASN A 144 -9.97 -5.62 24.25
CA ASN A 144 -10.82 -4.97 25.23
C ASN A 144 -11.25 -3.65 24.62
N HIS A 145 -12.48 -3.64 24.09
CA HIS A 145 -13.19 -2.46 23.61
C HIS A 145 -13.50 -1.44 24.73
N SER A 146 -13.16 -1.76 25.99
CA SER A 146 -13.41 -0.91 27.14
C SER A 146 -12.71 0.44 26.98
N SER A 147 -13.50 1.51 27.03
CA SER A 147 -13.19 2.89 26.61
C SER A 147 -12.05 3.60 27.36
N GLU A 148 -11.35 2.95 28.28
CA GLU A 148 -10.37 3.57 29.18
C GLU A 148 -9.01 3.89 28.52
N ALA A 149 -8.84 3.66 27.21
CA ALA A 149 -7.57 3.93 26.51
C ALA A 149 -7.73 4.58 25.12
N ARG A 150 -8.83 5.31 24.84
CA ARG A 150 -8.91 6.09 23.60
C ARG A 150 -8.04 7.35 23.69
N ILE A 151 -7.36 7.68 22.60
CA ILE A 151 -6.52 8.87 22.48
C ILE A 151 -7.44 10.06 22.16
N ALA A 152 -7.40 11.08 23.00
CA ALA A 152 -8.02 12.36 22.67
C ALA A 152 -7.11 13.12 21.68
N TRP A 153 -7.36 12.92 20.39
CA TRP A 153 -6.61 13.62 19.35
C TRP A 153 -6.90 15.12 19.38
N THR A 154 -5.84 15.92 19.49
CA THR A 154 -5.89 17.38 19.37
C THR A 154 -4.93 17.82 18.27
N ALA A 155 -5.14 19.02 17.72
CA ALA A 155 -4.25 19.58 16.70
C ALA A 155 -2.79 19.66 17.20
N GLU A 156 -2.59 19.97 18.48
CA GLU A 156 -1.27 20.12 19.12
C GLU A 156 -0.44 18.83 19.16
N ILE A 157 -1.07 17.65 19.07
CA ILE A 157 -0.36 16.37 19.08
C ILE A 157 -0.28 15.73 17.68
N MET A 158 -0.73 16.44 16.65
CA MET A 158 -0.63 15.97 15.28
C MET A 158 0.80 16.03 14.75
N PRO A 159 1.30 14.95 14.13
CA PRO A 159 2.57 14.98 13.45
C PRO A 159 2.44 15.67 12.07
N PRO A 160 3.56 15.98 11.40
CA PRO A 160 3.58 16.50 10.04
C PRO A 160 2.89 15.57 9.02
N LEU A 161 2.48 16.14 7.89
CA LEU A 161 1.71 15.45 6.85
C LEU A 161 2.39 14.17 6.31
N ASP A 162 3.71 14.15 6.17
CA ASP A 162 4.43 12.97 5.69
C ASP A 162 4.44 11.81 6.70
N VAL A 163 4.46 12.11 8.00
CA VAL A 163 4.30 11.12 9.07
C VAL A 163 2.87 10.58 9.09
N ILE A 164 1.86 11.44 8.90
CA ILE A 164 0.45 11.02 8.76
C ILE A 164 0.26 10.15 7.52
N MET A 165 0.92 10.46 6.41
CA MET A 165 0.90 9.64 5.19
C MET A 165 1.47 8.23 5.42
N VAL A 166 2.57 8.10 6.15
CA VAL A 166 3.11 6.78 6.53
C VAL A 166 2.13 6.04 7.44
N TRP A 167 1.54 6.73 8.42
CA TRP A 167 0.55 6.16 9.33
C TRP A 167 -0.68 5.63 8.59
N HIS A 168 -1.21 6.41 7.65
CA HIS A 168 -2.32 6.03 6.77
C HIS A 168 -1.99 4.73 6.03
N ALA A 169 -0.86 4.67 5.31
CA ALA A 169 -0.45 3.48 4.57
C ALA A 169 -0.27 2.25 5.47
N PHE A 170 0.15 2.43 6.72
CA PHE A 170 0.28 1.34 7.68
C PHE A 170 -1.09 0.79 8.11
N MET A 171 -2.07 1.67 8.40
CA MET A 171 -3.41 1.25 8.82
C MET A 171 -4.18 0.51 7.72
N LEU A 172 -3.86 0.76 6.44
CA LEU A 172 -4.39 0.01 5.30
C LEU A 172 -3.85 -1.44 5.20
N ASN A 173 -3.07 -1.88 6.19
CA ASN A 173 -2.66 -3.27 6.36
C ASN A 173 -3.23 -3.80 7.70
N PRO A 174 -4.54 -4.03 7.79
CA PRO A 174 -5.27 -4.10 9.06
C PRO A 174 -4.77 -5.21 10.01
N ARG A 175 -4.38 -6.38 9.48
CA ARG A 175 -3.79 -7.45 10.29
C ARG A 175 -2.40 -7.10 10.82
N ALA A 176 -1.53 -6.57 9.96
CA ALA A 176 -0.18 -6.18 10.37
C ALA A 176 -0.22 -5.04 11.40
N PHE A 177 -1.11 -4.07 11.20
CA PHE A 177 -1.32 -2.97 12.11
C PHE A 177 -1.83 -3.43 13.48
N LEU A 178 -2.83 -4.32 13.53
CA LEU A 178 -3.32 -4.93 14.77
C LEU A 178 -2.18 -5.65 15.51
N GLU A 179 -1.42 -6.48 14.80
CA GLU A 179 -0.36 -7.29 15.40
C GLU A 179 0.74 -6.41 16.03
N ASP A 180 1.20 -5.37 15.33
CA ASP A 180 2.19 -4.45 15.89
C ASP A 180 1.62 -3.61 17.04
N CYS A 181 0.35 -3.22 16.98
CA CYS A 181 -0.31 -2.55 18.11
C CYS A 181 -0.35 -3.44 19.36
N LEU A 182 -0.63 -4.73 19.20
CA LEU A 182 -0.56 -5.70 20.31
C LEU A 182 0.87 -5.86 20.82
N ARG A 183 1.82 -6.12 19.92
CA ARG A 183 3.22 -6.42 20.27
C ARG A 183 3.96 -5.23 20.87
N GLN A 184 3.61 -4.01 20.46
CA GLN A 184 4.26 -2.77 20.88
C GLN A 184 3.42 -1.95 21.88
N SER A 185 2.36 -2.56 22.43
CA SER A 185 1.47 -1.93 23.43
C SER A 185 0.83 -0.62 22.96
N LYS A 186 0.47 -0.52 21.68
CA LYS A 186 -0.19 0.64 21.04
C LYS A 186 -1.68 0.41 20.76
N MET A 187 -2.34 -0.46 21.54
CA MET A 187 -3.77 -0.76 21.35
C MET A 187 -4.69 0.45 21.53
N SER A 188 -4.27 1.49 22.25
CA SER A 188 -4.97 2.78 22.30
C SER A 188 -5.09 3.44 20.92
N VAL A 189 -4.02 3.39 20.12
CA VAL A 189 -3.98 3.90 18.75
C VAL A 189 -4.93 3.11 17.86
N TRP A 190 -4.91 1.78 17.97
CA TRP A 190 -5.82 0.90 17.25
C TRP A 190 -7.29 1.15 17.65
N ALA A 191 -7.60 1.22 18.95
CA ALA A 191 -8.96 1.41 19.43
C ALA A 191 -9.54 2.78 19.05
N THR A 192 -8.69 3.80 18.88
CA THR A 192 -9.13 5.18 18.56
C THR A 192 -9.35 5.38 17.07
N GLY A 193 -8.49 4.81 16.23
CA GLY A 193 -8.52 5.03 14.79
C GLY A 193 -7.97 6.39 14.35
N PHE A 194 -8.15 6.68 13.08
CA PHE A 194 -7.58 7.83 12.40
C PHE A 194 -8.37 9.13 12.73
N PRO A 195 -7.70 10.24 13.09
CA PRO A 195 -8.34 11.43 13.63
C PRO A 195 -8.95 12.33 12.54
N TRP A 196 -10.04 11.88 11.92
CA TRP A 196 -10.67 12.58 10.80
C TRP A 196 -11.04 14.04 11.11
N ASP A 197 -11.63 14.31 12.27
CA ASP A 197 -12.07 15.66 12.64
C ASP A 197 -10.88 16.64 12.73
N VAL A 198 -9.81 16.22 13.40
CA VAL A 198 -8.59 17.03 13.57
C VAL A 198 -7.87 17.22 12.24
N ILE A 199 -7.78 16.17 11.43
CA ILE A 199 -7.15 16.24 10.10
C ILE A 199 -7.94 17.16 9.19
N ASN A 200 -9.27 17.05 9.15
CA ASN A 200 -10.11 17.91 8.34
C ASN A 200 -9.95 19.38 8.72
N ALA A 201 -9.96 19.68 10.02
CA ALA A 201 -9.78 21.03 10.55
C ALA A 201 -8.37 21.59 10.28
N SER A 202 -7.38 20.72 10.12
CA SER A 202 -5.98 21.10 9.90
C SER A 202 -5.59 21.23 8.42
N ILE A 203 -6.42 20.78 7.47
CA ILE A 203 -6.16 20.94 6.03
C ILE A 203 -6.95 22.14 5.50
N ASN A 204 -6.28 23.09 4.87
CA ASN A 204 -6.95 24.21 4.20
C ASN A 204 -7.81 23.70 3.01
N ASN A 205 -9.06 24.15 2.90
CA ASN A 205 -10.01 23.67 1.87
C ASN A 205 -9.59 24.04 0.44
N ASP A 206 -8.88 25.15 0.26
CA ASP A 206 -8.51 25.66 -1.06
C ASP A 206 -7.07 25.27 -1.42
N ALA A 207 -6.14 25.55 -0.50
CA ALA A 207 -4.72 25.31 -0.72
C ALA A 207 -4.33 23.84 -0.51
N LEU A 208 -5.15 23.04 0.19
CA LEU A 208 -4.84 21.66 0.60
C LEU A 208 -3.53 21.54 1.41
N GLU A 209 -3.14 22.62 2.07
CA GLU A 209 -1.98 22.67 2.96
C GLU A 209 -2.36 22.23 4.36
N PHE A 210 -1.55 21.36 4.94
CA PHE A 210 -1.74 20.85 6.30
C PHE A 210 -1.05 21.77 7.31
N HIS A 211 -1.84 22.45 8.13
CA HIS A 211 -1.38 23.36 9.17
C HIS A 211 -2.21 23.19 10.46
N PRO A 212 -1.84 22.26 11.34
CA PRO A 212 -2.50 22.06 12.64
C PRO A 212 -2.16 23.14 13.68
N GLY A 213 -1.33 24.13 13.33
CA GLY A 213 -0.87 25.21 14.21
C GLY A 213 0.56 25.05 14.73
N SER A 214 1.10 26.11 15.32
CA SER A 214 2.50 26.18 15.77
C SER A 214 2.81 25.28 16.98
N ALA A 215 1.82 25.01 17.83
CA ALA A 215 1.98 24.11 18.98
C ALA A 215 2.31 22.67 18.53
N ALA A 216 1.66 22.19 17.47
CA ALA A 216 1.94 20.89 16.87
C ALA A 216 3.39 20.78 16.40
N ARG A 217 3.86 21.83 15.73
CA ARG A 217 5.25 21.97 15.29
C ARG A 217 6.23 21.88 16.45
N ILE A 218 6.07 22.72 17.47
CA ILE A 218 6.97 22.76 18.61
C ILE A 218 6.98 21.41 19.34
N ASN A 219 5.81 20.80 19.54
CA ASN A 219 5.68 19.51 20.21
C ASN A 219 6.40 18.38 19.43
N PHE A 220 6.19 18.30 18.12
CA PHE A 220 6.85 17.30 17.27
C PHE A 220 8.38 17.49 17.26
N GLU A 221 8.85 18.72 17.03
CA GLU A 221 10.29 19.01 16.96
C GLU A 221 10.99 18.72 18.29
N THR A 222 10.35 19.08 19.41
CA THR A 222 10.89 18.86 20.77
C THR A 222 10.94 17.38 21.13
N LYS A 223 9.89 16.61 20.86
CA LYS A 223 9.82 15.19 21.26
C LYS A 223 10.63 14.27 20.38
N THR A 224 10.74 14.58 19.10
CA THR A 224 11.36 13.67 18.12
C THR A 224 12.79 14.09 17.75
N GLY A 225 13.16 15.36 17.94
CA GLY A 225 14.43 15.91 17.47
C GLY A 225 14.52 16.09 15.94
N HIS A 226 13.44 15.78 15.21
CA HIS A 226 13.31 16.05 13.78
C HIS A 226 12.69 17.42 13.54
N ALA A 227 13.12 18.13 12.50
CA ALA A 227 12.47 19.33 12.01
C ALA A 227 11.02 19.03 11.58
N TRP A 228 10.12 20.01 11.65
CA TRP A 228 8.73 19.84 11.21
C TRP A 228 8.61 19.54 9.70
N GLU A 229 9.39 20.24 8.89
CA GLU A 229 9.47 19.98 7.46
C GLU A 229 10.51 18.90 7.19
N ASN A 230 10.11 17.82 6.52
CA ASN A 230 11.00 16.70 6.19
C ASN A 230 12.28 17.19 5.51
N ILE A 231 12.17 18.13 4.56
CA ILE A 231 13.28 18.63 3.76
C ILE A 231 14.34 19.40 4.59
N HIS A 232 13.99 19.85 5.81
CA HIS A 232 14.89 20.56 6.71
C HIS A 232 15.62 19.64 7.70
N ASP A 233 15.28 18.35 7.75
CA ASP A 233 16.01 17.37 8.56
C ASP A 233 17.46 17.18 8.08
N LYS A 234 18.30 16.67 8.99
CA LYS A 234 19.74 16.41 8.74
C LYS A 234 19.94 15.57 7.46
N PRO A 235 21.04 15.80 6.72
CA PRO A 235 21.33 15.07 5.48
C PRO A 235 21.80 13.60 5.71
N THR A 236 21.88 13.16 6.96
CA THR A 236 22.34 11.83 7.36
C THR A 236 21.38 11.17 8.34
N ASN A 237 21.23 9.85 8.23
CA ASN A 237 20.61 8.97 9.23
C ASN A 237 21.67 8.46 10.23
N SER A 238 21.33 8.37 11.50
CA SER A 238 22.23 7.87 12.55
C SER A 238 22.02 6.38 12.80
N LEU A 239 23.08 5.60 12.67
CA LEU A 239 23.08 4.15 12.87
C LEU A 239 24.08 3.77 13.97
N ALA A 240 23.74 2.78 14.80
CA ALA A 240 24.68 2.19 15.75
C ALA A 240 25.45 1.04 15.10
N CYS A 241 26.78 1.07 15.14
CA CYS A 241 27.62 -0.03 14.68
C CYS A 241 27.32 -1.34 15.42
N PHE A 242 27.06 -2.43 14.71
CA PHE A 242 26.75 -3.71 15.38
C PHE A 242 27.93 -4.29 16.16
N GLY A 243 29.15 -4.08 15.68
CA GLY A 243 30.40 -4.49 16.33
C GLY A 243 30.76 -3.68 17.57
N CYS A 244 31.00 -2.37 17.40
CA CYS A 244 31.57 -1.54 18.48
C CYS A 244 30.60 -0.51 19.08
N LYS A 245 29.33 -0.50 18.65
CA LYS A 245 28.26 0.43 19.07
C LYS A 245 28.50 1.91 18.79
N GLN A 246 29.62 2.26 18.14
CA GLN A 246 29.90 3.61 17.68
C GLN A 246 28.79 4.13 16.76
N GLU A 247 28.39 5.38 16.94
CA GLU A 247 27.48 6.08 16.04
C GLU A 247 28.12 6.24 14.65
N ILE A 248 27.34 5.95 13.62
CA ILE A 248 27.68 6.05 12.21
C ILE A 248 26.66 6.98 11.55
N LEU A 249 27.14 8.04 10.91
CA LEU A 249 26.30 8.95 10.14
C LEU A 249 26.27 8.48 8.68
N ALA A 250 25.17 7.83 8.30
CA ALA A 250 24.93 7.36 6.94
C ALA A 250 24.23 8.45 6.11
N PRO A 251 24.76 8.90 4.96
CA PRO A 251 24.02 9.81 4.09
C PRO A 251 22.71 9.16 3.62
N TRP A 252 21.65 9.96 3.45
CA TRP A 252 20.37 9.42 2.95
C TRP A 252 20.50 8.84 1.55
N THR A 253 21.25 9.50 0.67
CA THR A 253 21.59 9.01 -0.66
C THR A 253 22.96 9.55 -1.03
N GLY A 254 23.65 8.93 -1.99
CA GLY A 254 24.88 9.48 -2.52
C GLY A 254 25.11 9.05 -3.94
N GLY A 255 25.35 10.00 -4.85
CA GLY A 255 25.76 9.70 -6.21
C GLY A 255 24.99 10.51 -7.26
N SER A 256 25.12 10.05 -8.49
CA SER A 256 24.46 10.62 -9.67
C SER A 256 23.47 9.61 -10.25
N ILE A 257 22.69 10.01 -11.25
CA ILE A 257 21.83 9.07 -11.98
C ILE A 257 22.61 7.90 -12.60
N GLY A 258 23.88 8.09 -12.95
CA GLY A 258 24.72 7.07 -13.62
C GLY A 258 24.66 7.17 -15.15
N CYS A 259 25.13 6.14 -15.84
CA CYS A 259 25.31 6.15 -17.30
C CYS A 259 24.13 5.59 -18.11
N ASP A 260 23.16 4.94 -17.45
CA ASP A 260 21.97 4.41 -18.12
C ASP A 260 20.73 4.57 -17.21
N PRO A 261 19.61 5.15 -17.70
CA PRO A 261 18.40 5.31 -16.90
C PRO A 261 17.81 3.99 -16.41
N ASP A 262 18.01 2.87 -17.13
CA ASP A 262 17.51 1.55 -16.75
C ASP A 262 18.19 0.95 -15.51
N VAL A 263 19.35 1.48 -15.12
CA VAL A 263 20.04 1.16 -13.87
C VAL A 263 20.31 2.40 -13.02
N ALA A 264 19.44 3.41 -13.16
CA ALA A 264 19.56 4.68 -12.47
C ALA A 264 19.79 4.50 -10.95
N PHE A 265 20.80 5.17 -10.42
CA PHE A 265 21.17 5.18 -8.99
C PHE A 265 21.56 3.81 -8.39
N ALA A 266 21.73 2.75 -9.19
CA ALA A 266 22.06 1.41 -8.66
C ALA A 266 23.42 1.37 -7.91
N HIS A 267 24.33 2.29 -8.23
CA HIS A 267 25.64 2.43 -7.59
C HIS A 267 25.63 3.25 -6.30
N CYS A 268 24.51 3.91 -5.98
CA CYS A 268 24.38 4.74 -4.79
C CYS A 268 24.32 3.86 -3.53
N VAL A 269 24.95 4.30 -2.43
CA VAL A 269 25.21 3.47 -1.23
C VAL A 269 24.71 4.07 0.09
N GLY A 270 23.93 5.15 0.03
CA GLY A 270 23.26 5.77 1.17
C GLY A 270 22.10 4.93 1.71
N TYR A 271 21.53 5.39 2.83
CA TYR A 271 20.50 4.67 3.57
C TYR A 271 19.22 4.40 2.76
N ALA A 272 18.82 5.35 1.93
CA ALA A 272 17.68 5.25 1.02
C ALA A 272 18.03 4.62 -0.34
N ASP A 273 19.27 4.14 -0.52
CA ASP A 273 19.70 3.50 -1.76
C ASP A 273 19.58 1.97 -1.65
N LYS A 274 19.33 1.31 -2.78
CA LYS A 274 19.26 -0.16 -2.88
C LYS A 274 20.54 -0.83 -2.39
N SER A 275 21.69 -0.23 -2.69
CA SER A 275 23.01 -0.80 -2.45
C SER A 275 23.66 -0.27 -1.18
N LEU A 276 22.86 0.07 -0.15
CA LEU A 276 23.34 0.57 1.15
C LEU A 276 24.62 -0.14 1.58
N ARG A 277 25.68 0.66 1.77
CA ARG A 277 26.95 0.20 2.28
C ARG A 277 27.65 1.34 3.02
N VAL A 278 27.68 1.25 4.35
CA VAL A 278 28.38 2.22 5.20
C VAL A 278 29.33 1.50 6.14
N SER A 279 30.60 1.90 6.15
CA SER A 279 31.62 1.30 7.01
C SER A 279 31.75 2.06 8.32
N CYS A 280 31.82 1.33 9.44
CA CYS A 280 32.10 1.93 10.74
C CYS A 280 33.50 2.57 10.74
N PRO A 281 33.64 3.85 11.14
CA PRO A 281 34.95 4.50 11.16
C PRO A 281 35.93 3.83 12.14
N LYS A 282 35.41 3.25 13.24
CA LYS A 282 36.17 2.65 14.34
C LYS A 282 36.60 1.21 14.05
N CYS A 283 35.65 0.29 13.81
CA CYS A 283 35.95 -1.14 13.64
C CYS A 283 35.79 -1.67 12.21
N LYS A 284 35.54 -0.79 11.23
CA LYS A 284 35.39 -1.10 9.79
C LYS A 284 34.24 -2.01 9.38
N PHE A 285 33.47 -2.53 10.34
CA PHE A 285 32.24 -3.30 10.10
C PHE A 285 31.34 -2.62 9.06
N SER A 286 30.89 -3.36 8.05
CA SER A 286 30.09 -2.85 6.94
C SER A 286 28.60 -3.05 7.19
N ILE A 287 27.84 -1.97 7.35
CA ILE A 287 26.37 -2.01 7.44
C ILE A 287 25.76 -2.00 6.03
N THR A 288 24.90 -2.97 5.77
CA THR A 288 24.07 -3.14 4.57
C THR A 288 22.60 -3.34 4.95
N HIS A 289 21.69 -3.28 3.97
CA HIS A 289 20.27 -3.63 4.20
C HIS A 289 20.08 -5.04 4.77
N ASP A 290 20.86 -6.02 4.31
CA ASP A 290 20.77 -7.39 4.83
C ASP A 290 21.22 -7.48 6.28
N SER A 291 22.31 -6.79 6.64
CA SER A 291 22.77 -6.73 8.04
C SER A 291 21.72 -6.06 8.95
N LEU A 292 21.00 -5.03 8.49
CA LEU A 292 19.92 -4.40 9.25
C LEU A 292 18.74 -5.36 9.48
N ARG A 293 18.37 -6.17 8.49
CA ARG A 293 17.29 -7.17 8.59
C ARG A 293 17.65 -8.29 9.58
N VAL A 294 18.89 -8.76 9.54
CA VAL A 294 19.39 -9.76 10.50
C VAL A 294 19.45 -9.16 11.90
N GLN A 295 19.91 -7.92 12.06
CA GLN A 295 19.92 -7.26 13.36
C GLN A 295 18.50 -7.07 13.92
N LYS A 296 17.51 -6.74 13.08
CA LYS A 296 16.10 -6.70 13.47
C LYS A 296 15.65 -8.06 14.04
N LEU A 297 15.92 -9.16 13.33
CA LEU A 297 15.59 -10.51 13.80
C LEU A 297 16.30 -10.85 15.10
N HIS A 298 17.59 -10.54 15.21
CA HIS A 298 18.37 -10.73 16.43
C HIS A 298 17.71 -10.02 17.63
N ASN A 299 17.33 -8.75 17.45
CA ASN A 299 16.69 -7.96 18.50
C ASN A 299 15.32 -8.53 18.90
N ASP A 300 14.51 -8.96 17.93
CA ASP A 300 13.21 -9.58 18.21
C ASP A 300 13.37 -10.94 18.93
N VAL A 301 14.37 -11.75 18.57
CA VAL A 301 14.74 -12.98 19.31
C VAL A 301 15.16 -12.64 20.74
N GLN A 302 15.98 -11.61 20.95
CA GLN A 302 16.37 -11.19 22.30
C GLN A 302 15.17 -10.77 23.15
N LYS A 303 14.24 -9.98 22.58
CA LYS A 303 12.99 -9.57 23.24
C LYS A 303 12.11 -10.77 23.59
N LEU A 304 11.99 -11.75 22.69
CA LEU A 304 11.27 -13.01 22.96
C LEU A 304 11.86 -13.77 24.16
N LEU A 305 13.19 -13.83 24.23
CA LEU A 305 13.89 -14.65 25.22
C LEU A 305 14.04 -13.96 26.59
N LYS A 306 14.00 -12.62 26.63
CA LYS A 306 14.17 -11.81 27.86
C LYS A 306 12.86 -11.28 28.41
N ASP A 307 12.06 -10.69 27.52
CA ASP A 307 10.87 -9.90 27.86
C ASP A 307 9.57 -10.65 27.53
N ASP A 308 9.70 -11.86 26.96
CA ASP A 308 8.60 -12.71 26.54
C ASP A 308 7.71 -12.13 25.43
N ILE A 309 8.20 -11.11 24.73
CA ILE A 309 7.51 -10.46 23.61
C ILE A 309 7.52 -11.41 22.40
N PRO A 310 6.36 -11.88 21.90
CA PRO A 310 6.31 -12.82 20.78
C PRO A 310 6.96 -12.28 19.51
N MET A 311 7.51 -13.19 18.70
CA MET A 311 8.05 -12.84 17.40
C MET A 311 6.95 -12.23 16.52
N PRO A 312 7.26 -11.23 15.69
CA PRO A 312 6.38 -10.78 14.61
C PRO A 312 5.88 -11.96 13.76
N GLY A 313 4.63 -11.89 13.31
CA GLY A 313 3.95 -12.89 12.47
C GLY A 313 3.42 -14.11 13.23
N THR A 314 3.30 -14.03 14.56
CA THR A 314 2.98 -15.19 15.41
C THR A 314 1.82 -14.99 16.38
N LEU A 315 1.21 -13.79 16.41
CA LEU A 315 0.12 -13.47 17.35
C LEU A 315 -1.27 -13.75 16.76
N LEU A 316 -1.41 -13.62 15.44
CA LEU A 316 -2.68 -13.83 14.76
C LEU A 316 -2.86 -15.29 14.34
N SER A 317 -4.08 -15.78 14.44
CA SER A 317 -4.52 -17.08 13.98
C SER A 317 -4.74 -17.09 12.46
N GLY A 318 -5.10 -18.24 11.90
CA GLY A 318 -5.40 -18.37 10.47
C GLY A 318 -6.63 -17.56 9.99
N THR A 319 -7.45 -17.02 10.89
CA THR A 319 -8.56 -16.09 10.59
C THR A 319 -8.15 -14.62 10.69
N GLY A 320 -6.91 -14.33 11.09
CA GLY A 320 -6.41 -12.98 11.33
C GLY A 320 -6.80 -12.39 12.68
N THR A 321 -7.51 -13.14 13.53
CA THR A 321 -7.84 -12.73 14.90
C THR A 321 -6.73 -13.15 15.86
N PRO A 322 -6.53 -12.49 17.02
CA PRO A 322 -5.61 -12.98 18.05
C PRO A 322 -5.88 -14.45 18.37
N ALA A 323 -4.83 -15.26 18.49
CA ALA A 323 -4.96 -16.68 18.85
C ALA A 323 -5.41 -16.83 20.32
N ASP A 324 -6.29 -17.80 20.61
CA ASP A 324 -6.80 -18.03 21.96
C ASP A 324 -5.67 -18.45 22.93
N ASP A 325 -5.49 -17.66 24.00
CA ASP A 325 -4.49 -17.89 25.07
C ASP A 325 -4.80 -19.15 25.91
N GLU A 326 -6.02 -19.71 25.85
CA GLU A 326 -6.49 -20.79 26.73
C GLU A 326 -5.71 -22.11 26.60
N THR A 327 -5.01 -22.31 25.48
CA THR A 327 -4.18 -23.52 25.27
C THR A 327 -2.72 -23.36 25.71
N GLY A 328 -2.30 -22.15 26.09
CA GLY A 328 -0.89 -21.84 26.40
C GLY A 328 0.07 -22.03 25.21
N ASP A 329 -0.46 -22.28 24.01
CA ASP A 329 0.32 -22.67 22.84
C ASP A 329 0.87 -21.43 22.12
N ARG A 330 1.85 -20.76 22.74
CA ARG A 330 2.65 -19.70 22.11
C ARG A 330 3.08 -20.20 20.73
N SER A 331 2.62 -19.59 19.64
CA SER A 331 2.78 -20.07 18.26
C SER A 331 4.13 -20.78 17.98
N PHE A 332 4.09 -21.88 17.22
CA PHE A 332 5.21 -22.81 16.99
C PHE A 332 6.61 -22.15 16.84
N PRO A 333 6.81 -21.06 16.07
CA PRO A 333 8.11 -20.39 15.98
C PRO A 333 8.65 -19.91 17.33
N ASN A 334 7.80 -19.39 18.21
CA ASN A 334 8.19 -18.93 19.55
C ASN A 334 8.69 -20.11 20.41
N ARG A 335 8.00 -21.27 20.38
CA ARG A 335 8.44 -22.48 21.09
C ARG A 335 9.73 -23.03 20.52
N LEU A 336 9.83 -23.10 19.18
CA LEU A 336 11.03 -23.56 18.50
C LEU A 336 12.25 -22.74 18.95
N ILE A 337 12.13 -21.42 18.99
CA ILE A 337 13.22 -20.53 19.42
C ILE A 337 13.54 -20.69 20.91
N LYS A 338 12.52 -20.75 21.78
CA LYS A 338 12.73 -20.82 23.24
C LYS A 338 13.29 -22.16 23.71
N GLU A 339 12.76 -23.26 23.17
CA GLU A 339 12.98 -24.61 23.69
C GLU A 339 13.87 -25.48 22.79
N GLY A 340 14.04 -25.07 21.52
CA GLY A 340 14.71 -25.89 20.51
C GLY A 340 16.05 -25.34 20.03
N ILE A 341 16.07 -24.09 19.55
CA ILE A 341 17.19 -23.54 18.75
C ILE A 341 17.78 -22.24 19.32
N ARG A 342 17.62 -22.01 20.62
CA ARG A 342 17.95 -20.74 21.28
C ARG A 342 19.39 -20.30 21.01
N SER A 343 20.35 -21.16 21.33
CA SER A 343 21.77 -20.84 21.28
C SER A 343 22.27 -20.71 19.85
N GLU A 344 21.84 -21.63 18.98
CA GLU A 344 22.19 -21.68 17.58
C GLU A 344 21.67 -20.46 16.82
N LEU A 345 20.42 -20.04 17.11
CA LEU A 345 19.82 -18.88 16.47
C LEU A 345 20.46 -17.57 16.94
N LEU A 346 20.78 -17.43 18.23
CA LEU A 346 21.49 -16.27 18.75
C LEU A 346 22.90 -16.15 18.14
N GLN A 347 23.59 -17.28 17.97
CA GLN A 347 24.92 -17.32 17.37
C GLN A 347 24.88 -16.91 15.89
N VAL A 348 24.02 -17.53 15.07
CA VAL A 348 23.97 -17.25 13.63
C VAL A 348 23.52 -15.82 13.32
N THR A 349 22.70 -15.24 14.19
CA THR A 349 22.22 -13.85 14.05
C THR A 349 23.15 -12.83 14.68
N ASN A 350 24.19 -13.25 15.40
CA ASN A 350 25.21 -12.35 15.92
C ASN A 350 26.17 -11.93 14.80
N LEU A 351 25.94 -10.75 14.24
CA LEU A 351 26.74 -10.23 13.13
C LEU A 351 28.21 -9.96 13.47
N THR A 352 28.59 -9.92 14.75
CA THR A 352 30.02 -9.83 15.12
C THR A 352 30.76 -11.14 14.94
N GLU A 353 30.03 -12.26 14.92
CA GLU A 353 30.57 -13.60 14.69
C GLU A 353 30.34 -14.07 13.26
N SER A 354 29.23 -13.64 12.64
CA SER A 354 28.82 -14.05 11.28
C SER A 354 28.42 -12.83 10.44
N GLU A 355 29.39 -12.02 10.00
CA GLU A 355 29.15 -10.76 9.28
C GLU A 355 28.37 -10.95 7.95
N SER A 356 28.50 -12.12 7.31
CA SER A 356 27.83 -12.44 6.04
C SER A 356 26.44 -13.08 6.18
N THR A 357 25.90 -13.21 7.39
CA THR A 357 24.56 -13.80 7.58
C THR A 357 23.50 -12.96 6.87
N THR A 358 22.57 -13.64 6.21
CA THR A 358 21.37 -13.06 5.57
C THR A 358 20.11 -13.74 6.11
N ILE A 359 18.93 -13.21 5.77
CA ILE A 359 17.66 -13.86 6.12
C ILE A 359 17.53 -15.22 5.40
N GLU A 360 18.07 -15.35 4.19
CA GLU A 360 18.18 -16.59 3.43
C GLU A 360 19.02 -17.62 4.19
N THR A 361 20.16 -17.22 4.74
CA THR A 361 21.01 -18.10 5.57
C THR A 361 20.25 -18.59 6.81
N ILE A 362 19.50 -17.69 7.48
CA ILE A 362 18.70 -18.04 8.66
C ILE A 362 17.57 -19.00 8.29
N ARG A 363 16.88 -18.76 7.17
CA ARG A 363 15.87 -19.67 6.61
C ARG A 363 16.44 -21.06 6.41
N ASP A 364 17.60 -21.19 5.76
CA ASP A 364 18.20 -22.50 5.49
C ASP A 364 18.52 -23.27 6.78
N ARG A 365 19.01 -22.56 7.81
CA ARG A 365 19.22 -23.16 9.14
C ARG A 365 17.90 -23.62 9.75
N LEU A 366 16.85 -22.81 9.68
CA LEU A 366 15.52 -23.17 10.16
C LEU A 366 14.96 -24.41 9.43
N GLU A 367 15.14 -24.51 8.11
CA GLU A 367 14.72 -25.70 7.35
C GLU A 367 15.48 -26.97 7.75
N VAL A 368 16.75 -26.85 8.13
CA VAL A 368 17.53 -27.98 8.70
C VAL A 368 16.93 -28.41 10.03
N PHE A 369 16.61 -27.46 10.92
CA PHE A 369 15.99 -27.77 12.21
C PHE A 369 14.60 -28.40 12.06
N LEU A 370 13.82 -27.97 11.07
CA LEU A 370 12.52 -28.58 10.77
C LEU A 370 12.59 -30.02 10.28
N LYS A 371 13.75 -30.47 9.77
CA LYS A 371 13.98 -31.87 9.37
C LYS A 371 14.37 -32.77 10.54
N ASP A 372 14.78 -32.20 11.68
CA ASP A 372 15.09 -32.97 12.89
C ASP A 372 13.80 -33.37 13.62
N ARG A 373 13.39 -34.61 13.41
CA ARG A 373 12.19 -35.20 14.02
C ARG A 373 12.25 -35.22 15.55
N SER A 374 13.45 -35.37 16.12
CA SER A 374 13.62 -35.42 17.57
C SER A 374 13.40 -34.04 18.20
N LEU A 375 13.89 -32.99 17.52
CA LEU A 375 13.68 -31.61 17.89
C LEU A 375 12.21 -31.21 17.78
N VAL A 376 11.58 -31.48 16.62
CA VAL A 376 10.16 -31.14 16.39
C VAL A 376 9.25 -31.84 17.40
N ARG A 377 9.47 -33.14 17.67
CA ARG A 377 8.70 -33.87 18.69
C ARG A 377 8.88 -33.29 20.10
N ARG A 378 10.09 -32.86 20.44
CA ARG A 378 10.42 -32.25 21.74
C ARG A 378 9.73 -30.90 21.92
N VAL A 379 9.73 -30.05 20.89
CA VAL A 379 9.13 -28.70 20.93
C VAL A 379 7.59 -28.75 20.97
N ASN A 380 6.98 -29.76 20.34
CA ASN A 380 5.52 -29.91 20.27
C ASN A 380 4.89 -30.72 21.41
N LYS A 381 5.62 -30.96 22.51
CA LYS A 381 5.25 -31.63 23.78
C LYS A 381 3.79 -32.15 23.90
N LYS A 382 3.43 -33.17 23.11
CA LYS A 382 2.23 -34.07 23.14
C LYS A 382 1.45 -34.22 21.82
N THR A 383 1.68 -33.42 20.77
CA THR A 383 0.69 -33.35 19.65
C THR A 383 1.03 -34.14 18.37
N LEU A 384 2.24 -34.70 18.19
CA LEU A 384 2.61 -35.41 16.95
C LEU A 384 3.16 -36.83 17.18
N SER A 385 2.39 -37.82 16.73
CA SER A 385 2.83 -39.22 16.63
C SER A 385 3.86 -39.44 15.51
N SER A 386 3.90 -38.57 14.48
CA SER A 386 4.70 -38.74 13.26
C SER A 386 6.09 -38.09 13.28
N GLY A 387 6.35 -37.11 14.16
CA GLY A 387 7.64 -36.41 14.25
C GLY A 387 7.95 -35.40 13.11
N ASP A 388 7.09 -35.27 12.11
CA ASP A 388 7.23 -34.30 11.01
C ASP A 388 6.43 -33.00 11.32
N PRO A 389 6.94 -31.81 10.95
CA PRO A 389 6.21 -30.57 11.20
C PRO A 389 4.94 -30.48 10.37
N SER A 390 3.85 -30.06 11.01
CA SER A 390 2.55 -29.88 10.35
C SER A 390 2.60 -28.74 9.33
N LEU A 391 1.66 -28.74 8.39
CA LEU A 391 1.53 -27.64 7.43
C LEU A 391 1.28 -26.29 8.14
N ALA A 392 0.53 -26.31 9.25
CA ALA A 392 0.25 -25.12 10.05
C ALA A 392 1.52 -24.54 10.70
N GLU A 393 2.44 -25.38 11.16
CA GLU A 393 3.72 -24.97 11.74
C GLU A 393 4.62 -24.32 10.69
N LYS A 394 4.69 -24.92 9.50
CA LYS A 394 5.44 -24.37 8.36
C LYS A 394 4.87 -23.01 7.92
N ILE A 395 3.55 -22.86 7.89
CA ILE A 395 2.88 -21.59 7.60
C ILE A 395 3.21 -20.55 8.67
N SER A 396 3.15 -20.92 9.95
CA SER A 396 3.48 -20.01 11.07
C SER A 396 4.92 -19.52 11.00
N LEU A 397 5.86 -20.40 10.65
CA LEU A 397 7.27 -20.02 10.47
C LEU A 397 7.46 -19.11 9.26
N ARG A 398 6.76 -19.38 8.15
CA ARG A 398 6.74 -18.51 6.97
C ARG A 398 6.20 -17.11 7.31
N ASN A 399 5.12 -17.04 8.08
CA ASN A 399 4.50 -15.78 8.53
C ASN A 399 5.44 -14.95 9.41
N MET A 400 6.24 -15.61 10.25
CA MET A 400 7.28 -14.95 11.05
C MET A 400 8.41 -14.43 10.16
N LEU A 401 8.96 -15.27 9.29
CA LEU A 401 10.10 -14.90 8.44
C LEU A 401 9.78 -13.80 7.43
N SER A 402 8.54 -13.73 6.95
CA SER A 402 8.12 -12.67 6.02
C SER A 402 8.28 -11.26 6.59
N ARG A 403 8.34 -11.11 7.93
CA ARG A 403 8.51 -9.84 8.64
C ARG A 403 9.92 -9.26 8.57
N TYR A 404 10.88 -10.04 8.10
CA TYR A 404 12.29 -9.63 7.97
C TYR A 404 12.73 -9.56 6.51
N TRP A 405 11.91 -10.06 5.59
CA TRP A 405 12.23 -10.01 4.17
C TRP A 405 12.02 -8.62 3.62
N ASP A 406 13.05 -8.05 3.01
CA ASP A 406 13.02 -6.68 2.49
C ASP A 406 12.52 -5.63 3.51
N ASN A 407 12.69 -5.89 4.81
CA ASN A 407 12.18 -5.03 5.87
C ASN A 407 13.12 -5.02 7.08
N SER A 408 13.80 -3.89 7.27
CA SER A 408 14.64 -3.60 8.43
C SER A 408 13.94 -2.71 9.47
N SER A 409 12.76 -2.16 9.15
CA SER A 409 12.00 -1.31 10.08
C SER A 409 11.42 -2.12 11.24
N PRO A 410 11.07 -1.51 12.39
CA PRO A 410 10.51 -2.26 13.51
C PRO A 410 9.10 -2.83 13.26
N PHE A 411 8.47 -2.50 12.13
CA PHE A 411 7.09 -2.87 11.80
C PHE A 411 7.00 -4.21 11.05
N ALA A 412 5.80 -4.78 11.05
CA ALA A 412 5.46 -6.06 10.43
C ALA A 412 5.45 -6.02 8.89
N ILE A 413 5.44 -4.81 8.30
CA ILE A 413 5.51 -4.60 6.86
C ILE A 413 6.57 -3.55 6.51
N ASN A 414 6.98 -3.54 5.26
CA ASN A 414 7.83 -2.50 4.72
C ASN A 414 6.99 -1.25 4.38
N LEU A 415 7.03 -0.26 5.29
CA LEU A 415 6.26 0.97 5.16
C LEU A 415 6.70 1.85 3.98
N ILE A 416 7.99 1.84 3.60
CA ILE A 416 8.47 2.56 2.42
C ILE A 416 7.71 2.03 1.20
N GLY A 417 7.73 0.71 1.02
CA GLY A 417 7.05 0.11 -0.12
C GLY A 417 5.53 0.24 -0.07
N ALA A 418 4.93 0.23 1.12
CA ALA A 418 3.49 0.46 1.29
C ALA A 418 3.08 1.86 0.83
N VAL A 419 3.79 2.91 1.28
CA VAL A 419 3.54 4.30 0.85
C VAL A 419 3.72 4.46 -0.66
N ILE A 420 4.78 3.88 -1.24
CA ILE A 420 5.02 3.98 -2.69
C ILE A 420 3.90 3.31 -3.50
N ARG A 421 3.42 2.14 -3.08
CA ARG A 421 2.27 1.47 -3.73
C ARG A 421 0.97 2.26 -3.57
N GLN A 422 0.69 2.78 -2.37
CA GLN A 422 -0.48 3.63 -2.14
C GLN A 422 -0.43 4.93 -2.96
N GLY A 423 0.76 5.42 -3.32
CA GLY A 423 0.93 6.58 -4.19
C GLY A 423 0.21 6.48 -5.54
N THR A 424 0.08 5.27 -6.12
CA THR A 424 -0.72 5.05 -7.34
C THR A 424 -2.21 5.21 -7.09
N PHE A 425 -2.71 4.77 -5.92
CA PHE A 425 -4.12 4.97 -5.54
C PHE A 425 -4.41 6.46 -5.30
N VAL A 426 -3.54 7.13 -4.53
CA VAL A 426 -3.62 8.57 -4.23
C VAL A 426 -3.71 9.40 -5.52
N GLY A 427 -2.79 9.17 -6.48
CA GLY A 427 -2.80 9.90 -7.75
C GLY A 427 -4.10 9.69 -8.54
N LYS A 428 -4.61 8.45 -8.60
CA LYS A 428 -5.89 8.16 -9.27
C LYS A 428 -7.08 8.86 -8.59
N MET A 429 -7.14 8.92 -7.25
CA MET A 429 -8.21 9.62 -6.55
C MET A 429 -8.19 11.11 -6.83
N ASP A 430 -7.00 11.72 -6.85
CA ASP A 430 -6.81 13.13 -7.15
C ASP A 430 -7.17 13.46 -8.61
N ASP A 431 -6.70 12.66 -9.57
CA ASP A 431 -6.96 12.82 -11.00
C ASP A 431 -8.45 12.66 -11.38
N ILE A 432 -9.17 11.78 -10.68
CA ILE A 432 -10.62 11.62 -10.86
C ILE A 432 -11.37 12.88 -10.40
N GLY A 433 -10.86 13.57 -9.38
CA GLY A 433 -11.38 14.86 -8.93
C GLY A 433 -12.75 14.79 -8.25
N TRP A 434 -13.11 13.67 -7.59
CA TRP A 434 -14.40 13.52 -6.91
C TRP A 434 -14.65 14.62 -5.88
N LEU A 435 -13.60 15.12 -5.21
CA LEU A 435 -13.70 16.19 -4.21
C LEU A 435 -14.36 17.47 -4.78
N HIS A 436 -14.22 17.71 -6.08
CA HIS A 436 -14.79 18.87 -6.78
C HIS A 436 -16.12 18.56 -7.49
N SER A 437 -16.67 17.36 -7.30
CA SER A 437 -17.94 16.96 -7.92
C SER A 437 -19.13 17.67 -7.26
N PRO A 438 -20.06 18.25 -8.03
CA PRO A 438 -21.30 18.83 -7.49
C PRO A 438 -22.21 17.77 -6.83
N THR A 439 -22.01 16.49 -7.15
CA THR A 439 -22.79 15.36 -6.59
C THR A 439 -22.00 14.57 -5.55
N LEU A 440 -20.91 15.10 -4.99
CA LEU A 440 -19.99 14.38 -4.11
C LEU A 440 -20.70 13.59 -3.01
N ARG A 441 -21.60 14.21 -2.24
CA ARG A 441 -22.32 13.54 -1.14
C ARG A 441 -23.19 12.37 -1.63
N SER A 442 -23.96 12.55 -2.70
CA SER A 442 -24.80 11.46 -3.24
C SER A 442 -23.94 10.35 -3.85
N SER A 443 -22.82 10.69 -4.50
CA SER A 443 -21.86 9.71 -4.99
C SER A 443 -21.27 8.88 -3.85
N MET A 444 -20.96 9.50 -2.69
CA MET A 444 -20.50 8.74 -1.52
C MET A 444 -21.55 7.77 -0.99
N THR A 445 -22.82 8.15 -0.97
CA THR A 445 -23.92 7.22 -0.62
C THR A 445 -23.92 6.01 -1.56
N ASP A 446 -23.83 6.25 -2.88
CA ASP A 446 -23.80 5.16 -3.86
C ASP A 446 -22.57 4.26 -3.70
N PHE A 447 -21.41 4.84 -3.41
CA PHE A 447 -20.16 4.11 -3.19
C PHE A 447 -20.24 3.24 -1.93
N ILE A 448 -20.83 3.75 -0.84
CA ILE A 448 -21.06 2.99 0.41
C ILE A 448 -21.97 1.79 0.14
N SER A 449 -23.11 1.99 -0.54
CA SER A 449 -24.01 0.87 -0.89
C SER A 449 -23.33 -0.17 -1.81
N LYS A 450 -22.46 0.28 -2.71
CA LYS A 450 -21.66 -0.61 -3.57
C LYS A 450 -20.62 -1.39 -2.74
N TYR A 451 -19.99 -0.77 -1.76
CA TYR A 451 -19.07 -1.41 -0.82
C TYR A 451 -19.75 -2.46 0.05
N GLU A 452 -20.96 -2.20 0.55
CA GLU A 452 -21.73 -3.21 1.32
C GLU A 452 -22.02 -4.44 0.46
N THR A 453 -22.43 -4.25 -0.80
CA THR A 453 -22.61 -5.35 -1.75
C THR A 453 -21.30 -6.09 -2.02
N PHE A 454 -20.18 -5.36 -2.15
CA PHE A 454 -18.85 -5.95 -2.30
C PHE A 454 -18.46 -6.82 -1.08
N PHE A 455 -18.74 -6.35 0.14
CA PHE A 455 -18.46 -7.13 1.34
C PHE A 455 -19.34 -8.37 1.46
N GLN A 456 -20.59 -8.32 0.99
CA GLN A 456 -21.42 -9.52 0.86
C GLN A 456 -20.83 -10.54 -0.12
N ILE A 457 -20.14 -10.11 -1.19
CA ILE A 457 -19.42 -11.02 -2.08
C ILE A 457 -18.29 -11.72 -1.31
N ILE A 458 -17.52 -10.98 -0.49
CA ILE A 458 -16.47 -11.56 0.35
C ILE A 458 -17.07 -12.60 1.31
N ALA A 459 -18.10 -12.23 2.06
CA ALA A 459 -18.75 -13.09 3.05
C ALA A 459 -19.29 -14.40 2.46
N ARG A 460 -19.94 -14.33 1.28
CA ARG A 460 -20.58 -15.49 0.63
C ARG A 460 -19.59 -16.40 -0.10
N ASN A 461 -18.35 -15.96 -0.34
CA ASN A 461 -17.39 -16.68 -1.18
C ASN A 461 -16.04 -16.83 -0.49
N LYS A 462 -16.04 -17.46 0.69
CA LYS A 462 -14.84 -17.69 1.49
C LYS A 462 -13.74 -18.37 0.66
N GLY A 463 -12.53 -17.82 0.72
CA GLY A 463 -11.36 -18.35 0.01
C GLY A 463 -11.24 -17.94 -1.46
N HIS A 464 -12.20 -17.18 -2.00
CA HIS A 464 -12.06 -16.52 -3.30
C HIS A 464 -11.44 -15.14 -3.15
N ALA A 465 -10.57 -14.80 -4.10
CA ALA A 465 -10.02 -13.47 -4.21
C ALA A 465 -11.10 -12.48 -4.69
N VAL A 466 -11.24 -11.34 -4.02
CA VAL A 466 -12.24 -10.31 -4.35
C VAL A 466 -11.52 -8.98 -4.53
N VAL A 467 -11.71 -8.34 -5.69
CA VAL A 467 -10.96 -7.12 -6.07
C VAL A 467 -11.90 -5.94 -6.23
N PRO A 468 -11.67 -4.82 -5.51
CA PRO A 468 -12.53 -3.66 -5.55
C PRO A 468 -12.31 -2.83 -6.83
N THR A 469 -13.34 -2.06 -7.22
CA THR A 469 -13.16 -0.86 -8.05
C THR A 469 -12.65 0.31 -7.19
N LEU A 470 -12.10 1.35 -7.82
CA LEU A 470 -11.54 2.52 -7.12
C LEU A 470 -12.48 3.19 -6.11
N ASP A 471 -13.77 3.31 -6.48
CA ASP A 471 -14.82 3.85 -5.61
C ASP A 471 -15.10 2.97 -4.39
N VAL A 472 -15.12 1.64 -4.59
CA VAL A 472 -15.28 0.66 -3.49
C VAL A 472 -14.07 0.64 -2.58
N ASP A 473 -12.86 0.71 -3.15
CA ASP A 473 -11.60 0.67 -2.41
C ASP A 473 -11.40 1.93 -1.57
N LEU A 474 -11.86 3.10 -2.04
CA LEU A 474 -11.91 4.33 -1.22
C LEU A 474 -12.73 4.13 0.05
N ILE A 475 -13.93 3.55 -0.06
CA ILE A 475 -14.79 3.25 1.10
C ILE A 475 -14.12 2.22 2.00
N TRP A 476 -13.51 1.19 1.43
CA TRP A 476 -12.82 0.16 2.19
C TRP A 476 -11.62 0.69 2.97
N HIS A 477 -10.77 1.50 2.34
CA HIS A 477 -9.66 2.18 3.00
C HIS A 477 -10.15 3.10 4.12
N THR A 478 -11.23 3.86 3.87
CA THR A 478 -11.85 4.71 4.90
C THR A 478 -12.31 3.89 6.10
N HIS A 479 -12.89 2.71 5.86
CA HIS A 479 -13.31 1.81 6.93
C HIS A 479 -12.12 1.26 7.73
N GLN A 480 -11.06 0.82 7.06
CA GLN A 480 -9.83 0.30 7.70
C GLN A 480 -9.14 1.33 8.60
N LEU A 481 -9.30 2.62 8.30
CA LEU A 481 -8.80 3.73 9.12
C LEU A 481 -9.58 3.89 10.45
N SER A 482 -10.65 3.12 10.65
CA SER A 482 -11.31 2.88 11.95
C SER A 482 -11.14 1.41 12.35
N PRO A 483 -9.95 0.96 12.78
CA PRO A 483 -9.58 -0.45 12.71
C PRO A 483 -10.35 -1.32 13.73
N ALA A 484 -10.77 -0.76 14.86
CA ALA A 484 -11.70 -1.44 15.77
C ALA A 484 -13.08 -1.70 15.11
N ARG A 485 -13.69 -0.65 14.54
CA ARG A 485 -14.96 -0.74 13.82
C ARG A 485 -14.88 -1.70 12.64
N TYR A 486 -13.77 -1.64 11.87
CA TYR A 486 -13.52 -2.54 10.76
C TYR A 486 -13.32 -4.00 11.19
N TYR A 487 -12.61 -4.23 12.30
CA TYR A 487 -12.44 -5.58 12.86
C TYR A 487 -13.79 -6.19 13.26
N ASP A 488 -14.62 -5.45 14.00
CA ASP A 488 -15.94 -5.91 14.44
C ASP A 488 -16.85 -6.19 13.25
N PHE A 489 -16.93 -5.25 12.32
CA PHE A 489 -17.72 -5.41 11.10
C PHE A 489 -17.26 -6.63 10.29
N SER A 490 -15.95 -6.75 10.04
CA SER A 490 -15.41 -7.82 9.23
C SER A 490 -15.67 -9.18 9.85
N THR A 491 -15.35 -9.35 11.13
CA THR A 491 -15.48 -10.63 11.82
C THR A 491 -16.95 -11.03 11.96
N ALA A 492 -17.85 -10.08 12.26
CA ALA A 492 -19.29 -10.34 12.29
C ALA A 492 -19.83 -10.78 10.93
N GLN A 493 -19.44 -10.11 9.84
CA GLN A 493 -19.96 -10.40 8.49
C GLN A 493 -19.37 -11.68 7.88
N THR A 494 -18.23 -12.17 8.36
CA THR A 494 -17.50 -13.28 7.72
C THR A 494 -17.23 -14.47 8.64
N GLU A 495 -18.07 -14.64 9.67
CA GLU A 495 -18.01 -15.76 10.64
C GLU A 495 -16.62 -15.86 11.31
N GLY A 496 -16.19 -14.76 11.93
CA GLY A 496 -14.96 -14.68 12.72
C GLY A 496 -13.67 -14.43 11.92
N ILE A 497 -13.77 -14.11 10.62
CA ILE A 497 -12.59 -13.79 9.80
C ILE A 497 -12.33 -12.27 9.82
N PHE A 498 -11.11 -11.90 10.20
CA PHE A 498 -10.66 -10.52 10.06
C PHE A 498 -10.11 -10.31 8.64
N VAL A 499 -10.93 -9.81 7.72
CA VAL A 499 -10.61 -9.66 6.30
C VAL A 499 -9.42 -8.72 6.14
N ASN A 500 -8.37 -9.21 5.49
CA ASN A 500 -7.17 -8.44 5.23
C ASN A 500 -7.27 -7.66 3.92
N HIS A 501 -6.52 -6.56 3.84
CA HIS A 501 -6.22 -5.87 2.59
C HIS A 501 -4.78 -6.21 2.22
N ASP A 502 -4.61 -7.10 1.25
CA ASP A 502 -3.28 -7.54 0.85
C ASP A 502 -2.61 -6.44 0.03
N ASP A 503 -1.53 -5.88 0.56
CA ASP A 503 -0.81 -4.78 -0.07
C ASP A 503 0.06 -5.19 -1.27
N LYS A 504 0.20 -6.49 -1.54
CA LYS A 504 0.93 -7.06 -2.68
C LYS A 504 0.19 -8.23 -3.30
N VAL A 505 -0.20 -8.08 -4.56
CA VAL A 505 -0.93 -9.06 -5.35
C VAL A 505 -0.30 -9.22 -6.73
N ASP A 506 -0.14 -10.44 -7.21
CA ASP A 506 0.27 -10.71 -8.60
C ASP A 506 -0.69 -10.08 -9.62
N GLU A 507 -0.16 -9.31 -10.57
CA GLU A 507 -0.95 -8.60 -11.59
C GLU A 507 -1.89 -9.53 -12.40
N GLY A 508 -1.43 -10.75 -12.70
CA GLY A 508 -2.24 -11.76 -13.37
C GLY A 508 -3.44 -12.17 -12.51
N LYS A 509 -3.17 -12.60 -11.27
CA LYS A 509 -4.24 -13.00 -10.33
C LYS A 509 -5.21 -11.87 -10.04
N LEU A 510 -4.74 -10.64 -9.91
CA LEU A 510 -5.56 -9.47 -9.68
C LEU A 510 -6.60 -9.29 -10.80
N SER A 511 -6.17 -9.37 -12.07
CA SER A 511 -7.07 -9.24 -13.20
C SER A 511 -8.12 -10.37 -13.26
N ASP A 512 -7.75 -11.61 -12.92
CA ASP A 512 -8.70 -12.73 -12.94
C ASP A 512 -9.73 -12.62 -11.82
N ALA A 513 -9.26 -12.25 -10.62
CA ALA A 513 -10.12 -11.99 -9.48
C ALA A 513 -11.08 -10.82 -9.74
N PHE A 514 -10.64 -9.74 -10.37
CA PHE A 514 -11.50 -8.63 -10.76
C PHE A 514 -12.60 -9.03 -11.76
N ALA A 515 -12.25 -9.84 -12.77
CA ALA A 515 -13.23 -10.37 -13.70
C ALA A 515 -14.26 -11.27 -13.00
N TRP A 516 -13.83 -12.06 -12.01
CA TRP A 516 -14.70 -12.87 -11.18
C TRP A 516 -15.60 -12.03 -10.26
N THR A 517 -15.05 -11.04 -9.55
CA THR A 517 -15.80 -10.13 -8.66
C THR A 517 -16.88 -9.39 -9.43
N SER A 518 -16.55 -8.88 -10.62
CA SER A 518 -17.51 -8.21 -11.49
C SER A 518 -18.70 -9.10 -11.84
N ARG A 519 -18.47 -10.40 -12.10
CA ARG A 519 -19.55 -11.37 -12.35
C ARG A 519 -20.40 -11.62 -11.12
N GLN A 520 -19.80 -11.73 -9.94
CA GLN A 520 -20.57 -11.94 -8.70
C GLN A 520 -21.41 -10.71 -8.36
N TYR A 521 -20.86 -9.51 -8.52
CA TYR A 521 -21.60 -8.27 -8.35
C TYR A 521 -22.81 -8.20 -9.28
N GLN A 522 -22.63 -8.50 -10.57
CA GLN A 522 -23.73 -8.54 -11.53
C GLN A 522 -24.82 -9.54 -11.11
N LYS A 523 -24.44 -10.73 -10.62
CA LYS A 523 -25.39 -11.74 -10.17
C LYS A 523 -26.19 -11.28 -8.94
N LEU A 524 -25.50 -10.74 -7.93
CA LEU A 524 -26.14 -10.32 -6.67
C LEU A 524 -27.06 -9.10 -6.85
N THR A 525 -26.74 -8.22 -7.80
CA THR A 525 -27.49 -6.97 -8.03
C THR A 525 -28.55 -7.06 -9.12
N GLY A 526 -28.78 -8.26 -9.69
CA GLY A 526 -29.74 -8.44 -10.77
C GLY A 526 -29.33 -7.78 -12.09
N GLY A 527 -28.04 -7.56 -12.32
CA GLY A 527 -27.49 -7.06 -13.59
C GLY A 527 -26.87 -5.68 -13.56
N LYS A 528 -26.61 -5.06 -12.39
CA LYS A 528 -25.85 -3.80 -12.34
C LYS A 528 -24.41 -4.02 -12.81
N VAL A 529 -23.83 -3.01 -13.46
CA VAL A 529 -22.45 -3.05 -13.94
C VAL A 529 -21.51 -2.71 -12.80
N TYR A 530 -20.48 -3.53 -12.57
CA TYR A 530 -19.54 -3.31 -11.46
C TYR A 530 -18.54 -2.18 -11.74
N SER A 531 -17.98 -2.12 -12.94
CA SER A 531 -17.07 -1.05 -13.38
C SER A 531 -17.69 -0.29 -14.53
N GLU A 532 -17.91 1.01 -14.33
CA GLU A 532 -18.49 1.92 -15.34
C GLU A 532 -17.45 2.47 -16.32
N CYS A 533 -16.17 2.22 -16.08
CA CYS A 533 -15.08 2.65 -16.96
C CYS A 533 -15.16 1.97 -18.34
N THR A 534 -14.99 2.73 -19.43
CA THR A 534 -15.04 2.25 -20.83
C THR A 534 -13.66 2.13 -21.49
N CYS A 535 -12.59 2.02 -20.69
CA CYS A 535 -11.25 1.74 -21.19
C CYS A 535 -11.17 0.34 -21.82
N TRP A 536 -10.15 0.12 -22.66
CA TRP A 536 -10.00 -1.13 -23.43
C TRP A 536 -10.01 -2.39 -22.53
N TYR A 537 -9.39 -2.31 -21.36
CA TYR A 537 -9.33 -3.40 -20.38
C TYR A 537 -10.71 -3.69 -19.76
N CYS A 538 -11.43 -2.67 -19.28
CA CYS A 538 -12.74 -2.88 -18.67
C CYS A 538 -13.76 -3.39 -19.70
N GLU A 539 -13.67 -2.95 -20.95
CA GLU A 539 -14.44 -3.51 -22.06
C GLU A 539 -14.11 -4.99 -22.30
N ALA A 540 -12.83 -5.35 -22.33
CA ALA A 540 -12.39 -6.75 -22.46
C ALA A 540 -12.96 -7.61 -21.33
N VAL A 541 -12.85 -7.14 -20.08
CA VAL A 541 -13.36 -7.85 -18.90
C VAL A 541 -14.86 -8.04 -18.99
N ARG A 542 -15.64 -7.00 -19.31
CA ARG A 542 -17.10 -7.12 -19.51
C ARG A 542 -17.44 -8.13 -20.60
N GLU A 543 -16.69 -8.15 -21.70
CA GLU A 543 -16.94 -9.09 -22.78
C GLU A 543 -16.67 -10.55 -22.39
N THR A 544 -15.71 -10.81 -21.50
CA THR A 544 -15.50 -12.16 -20.95
C THR A 544 -16.74 -12.69 -20.23
N GLN A 545 -17.52 -11.80 -19.61
CA GLN A 545 -18.70 -12.16 -18.80
C GLN A 545 -19.86 -12.57 -19.70
N ASN A 546 -19.88 -12.07 -20.94
CA ASN A 546 -20.85 -12.44 -21.95
C ASN A 546 -20.54 -13.81 -22.60
N GLN A 547 -19.29 -14.27 -22.56
CA GLN A 547 -18.84 -15.55 -23.13
C GLN A 547 -18.91 -16.65 -22.07
N GLY A 548 -20.06 -17.32 -22.01
CA GLY A 548 -20.36 -18.35 -21.00
C GLY A 548 -21.86 -18.62 -20.89
N LEU A 549 -22.71 -17.74 -21.42
CA LEU A 549 -24.15 -17.94 -21.58
C LEU A 549 -24.45 -18.68 -22.89
N GLY A 550 -23.98 -19.93 -22.96
CA GLY A 550 -24.57 -20.90 -23.87
C GLY A 550 -25.99 -21.19 -23.40
N ARG A 551 -26.99 -20.65 -24.11
CA ARG A 551 -28.40 -21.09 -24.14
C ARG A 551 -29.29 -20.98 -22.87
N LEU A 552 -28.81 -20.50 -21.73
CA LEU A 552 -29.68 -20.17 -20.58
C LEU A 552 -29.46 -18.70 -20.17
N ILE A 553 -30.28 -17.79 -20.71
CA ILE A 553 -30.18 -16.35 -20.39
C ILE A 553 -30.87 -16.11 -19.05
N SER A 554 -30.12 -15.99 -17.96
CA SER A 554 -30.68 -15.47 -16.71
C SER A 554 -31.17 -14.03 -16.91
N SER A 555 -32.21 -13.62 -16.19
CA SER A 555 -32.71 -12.24 -16.18
C SER A 555 -31.62 -11.22 -15.82
N SER A 556 -30.71 -11.58 -14.91
CA SER A 556 -29.54 -10.77 -14.57
C SER A 556 -28.55 -10.58 -15.72
N ALA A 557 -28.45 -11.55 -16.63
CA ALA A 557 -27.57 -11.46 -17.79
C ALA A 557 -28.18 -10.60 -18.91
N SER A 558 -29.50 -10.67 -19.13
CA SER A 558 -30.17 -9.77 -20.06
C SER A 558 -30.14 -8.33 -19.55
N GLN A 559 -30.42 -8.11 -18.27
CA GLN A 559 -30.39 -6.78 -17.67
C GLN A 559 -29.00 -6.15 -17.73
N ALA A 560 -27.93 -6.93 -17.49
CA ALA A 560 -26.57 -6.41 -17.60
C ALA A 560 -26.20 -6.00 -19.02
N LYS A 561 -26.67 -6.72 -20.04
CA LYS A 561 -26.48 -6.31 -21.44
C LYS A 561 -27.18 -4.98 -21.72
N SER A 562 -28.40 -4.79 -21.20
CA SER A 562 -29.13 -3.52 -21.32
C SER A 562 -28.41 -2.38 -20.59
N ASN A 563 -27.98 -2.60 -19.35
CA ASN A 563 -27.25 -1.62 -18.56
C ASN A 563 -25.91 -1.24 -19.20
N THR A 564 -25.21 -2.20 -19.82
CA THR A 564 -23.98 -1.95 -20.57
C THR A 564 -24.25 -1.09 -21.81
N ALA A 565 -25.36 -1.33 -22.53
CA ALA A 565 -25.74 -0.51 -23.68
C ALA A 565 -26.02 0.96 -23.27
N ILE A 566 -26.72 1.16 -22.15
CA ILE A 566 -26.99 2.50 -21.57
C ILE A 566 -25.66 3.18 -21.20
N LEU A 567 -24.72 2.45 -20.59
CA LEU A 567 -23.40 2.97 -20.25
C LEU A 567 -22.63 3.46 -21.49
N HIS A 568 -22.65 2.69 -22.57
CA HIS A 568 -22.03 3.10 -23.84
C HIS A 568 -22.71 4.35 -24.42
N GLU A 569 -24.03 4.45 -24.34
CA GLU A 569 -24.76 5.62 -24.82
C GLU A 569 -24.38 6.89 -24.05
N ARG A 570 -24.30 6.81 -22.72
CA ARG A 570 -23.84 7.91 -21.86
C ARG A 570 -22.41 8.37 -22.17
N THR A 571 -21.55 7.45 -22.64
CA THR A 571 -20.13 7.71 -22.90
C THR A 571 -19.83 8.06 -24.36
N LYS A 572 -20.79 7.93 -25.29
CA LYS A 572 -20.61 8.18 -26.74
C LYS A 572 -20.27 9.63 -27.11
N GLY A 573 -20.41 10.59 -26.20
CA GLY A 573 -20.02 12.00 -26.40
C GLY A 573 -18.81 12.47 -25.57
N ALA A 574 -18.23 11.61 -24.74
CA ALA A 574 -17.08 11.98 -23.91
C ALA A 574 -15.80 12.01 -24.76
N CYS A 575 -15.04 13.12 -24.68
CA CYS A 575 -13.67 13.20 -25.20
C CYS A 575 -12.80 12.07 -24.61
N ASP A 576 -11.76 11.63 -25.34
CA ASP A 576 -10.95 10.47 -24.93
C ASP A 576 -10.36 10.59 -23.50
N GLY A 577 -10.16 11.81 -22.99
CA GLY A 577 -9.73 12.07 -21.61
C GLY A 577 -10.79 11.78 -20.54
N ASN A 578 -12.09 11.92 -20.83
CA ASN A 578 -13.18 11.62 -19.89
C ASN A 578 -13.49 10.12 -19.78
N ARG A 579 -13.04 9.31 -20.75
CA ARG A 579 -13.22 7.85 -20.72
C ARG A 579 -12.35 7.16 -19.63
N ILE A 580 -11.35 7.88 -19.11
CA ILE A 580 -10.35 7.40 -18.14
C ILE A 580 -10.68 7.83 -16.69
N ARG A 581 -11.61 8.78 -16.49
CA ARG A 581 -11.96 9.32 -15.15
C ARG A 581 -13.07 8.55 -14.41
N ALA A 582 -13.66 7.53 -15.03
CA ALA A 582 -14.63 6.66 -14.36
C ALA A 582 -13.91 5.59 -13.52
N PRO A 583 -14.41 5.25 -12.32
CA PRO A 583 -13.77 4.26 -11.46
C PRO A 583 -13.66 2.90 -12.17
N HIS A 584 -12.43 2.39 -12.24
CA HIS A 584 -12.08 1.06 -12.75
C HIS A 584 -11.48 0.18 -11.64
N ILE A 585 -10.82 -0.93 -12.02
CA ILE A 585 -10.09 -1.80 -11.08
C ILE A 585 -9.13 -0.99 -10.18
N SER A 586 -9.13 -1.25 -8.88
CA SER A 586 -8.05 -0.78 -8.01
C SER A 586 -6.88 -1.75 -8.08
N SER A 587 -5.70 -1.23 -8.44
CA SER A 587 -4.50 -2.01 -8.74
C SER A 587 -3.23 -1.50 -8.06
N HIS A 588 -3.39 -0.66 -7.03
CA HIS A 588 -2.26 -0.09 -6.31
C HIS A 588 -1.41 -1.15 -5.58
N ASN A 589 -1.99 -2.30 -5.25
CA ASN A 589 -1.30 -3.45 -4.69
C ASN A 589 -0.70 -4.40 -5.75
N ALA A 590 -0.83 -4.11 -7.06
CA ALA A 590 -0.31 -4.96 -8.11
C ALA A 590 1.22 -5.01 -8.11
N VAL A 591 1.78 -6.23 -8.12
CA VAL A 591 3.22 -6.50 -8.17
C VAL A 591 3.54 -7.61 -9.16
N ARG A 592 4.79 -7.69 -9.60
CA ARG A 592 5.30 -8.83 -10.39
C ARG A 592 5.99 -9.86 -9.50
N ILE A 593 5.77 -11.14 -9.80
CA ILE A 593 6.50 -12.26 -9.20
C ILE A 593 7.79 -12.52 -10.00
N GLN A 594 8.95 -12.21 -9.42
CA GLN A 594 10.28 -12.21 -10.08
C GLN A 594 10.74 -13.52 -10.74
N ALA A 595 10.09 -14.66 -10.46
CA ALA A 595 10.52 -15.96 -10.97
C ALA A 595 9.40 -16.91 -11.43
N GLN A 596 8.15 -16.43 -11.45
CA GLN A 596 7.00 -17.21 -11.93
C GLN A 596 6.31 -16.58 -13.14
N THR A 597 6.75 -15.40 -13.57
CA THR A 597 6.20 -14.77 -14.77
C THR A 597 6.82 -15.42 -16.00
N ASP A 598 6.18 -16.50 -16.49
CA ASP A 598 6.42 -17.00 -17.85
C ASP A 598 6.04 -15.87 -18.82
N PRO A 599 6.99 -15.29 -19.57
CA PRO A 599 6.71 -14.23 -20.54
C PRO A 599 5.62 -14.64 -21.54
N LYS A 600 5.53 -15.94 -21.86
CA LYS A 600 4.48 -16.48 -22.73
C LYS A 600 3.10 -16.44 -22.09
N ALA A 601 3.00 -16.69 -20.77
CA ALA A 601 1.73 -16.62 -20.06
C ALA A 601 1.19 -15.18 -19.99
N ILE A 602 2.07 -14.20 -19.75
CA ILE A 602 1.70 -12.77 -19.82
C ILE A 602 1.23 -12.43 -21.24
N GLN A 603 2.02 -12.78 -22.26
CA GLN A 603 1.69 -12.50 -23.65
C GLN A 603 0.36 -13.13 -24.08
N ALA A 604 0.11 -14.38 -23.66
CA ALA A 604 -1.13 -15.09 -23.93
C ALA A 604 -2.33 -14.40 -23.27
N LYS A 605 -2.20 -13.95 -22.02
CA LYS A 605 -3.25 -13.21 -21.31
C LYS A 605 -3.55 -11.88 -21.96
N THR A 606 -2.53 -11.10 -22.32
CA THR A 606 -2.68 -9.84 -23.06
C THR A 606 -3.36 -10.08 -24.41
N ALA A 607 -2.97 -11.11 -25.15
CA ALA A 607 -3.60 -11.48 -26.41
C ALA A 607 -5.07 -11.88 -26.24
N GLN A 608 -5.40 -12.63 -25.19
CA GLN A 608 -6.78 -13.01 -24.87
C GLN A 608 -7.65 -11.79 -24.56
N LEU A 609 -7.17 -10.87 -23.70
CA LEU A 609 -7.87 -9.63 -23.38
C LEU A 609 -8.09 -8.77 -24.63
N ARG A 610 -7.07 -8.64 -25.49
CA ARG A 610 -7.18 -7.92 -26.76
C ARG A 610 -8.23 -8.53 -27.68
N SER A 611 -8.25 -9.86 -27.83
CA SER A 611 -9.27 -10.56 -28.61
C SER A 611 -10.69 -10.29 -28.08
N HIS A 612 -10.87 -10.26 -26.76
CA HIS A 612 -12.16 -9.95 -26.15
C HIS A 612 -12.57 -8.50 -26.38
N TRP A 613 -11.64 -7.56 -26.24
CA TRP A 613 -11.88 -6.16 -26.56
C TRP A 613 -12.32 -5.96 -28.02
N GLU A 614 -11.63 -6.58 -28.97
CA GLU A 614 -12.01 -6.52 -30.39
C GLU A 614 -13.43 -7.07 -30.63
N LYS A 615 -13.81 -8.16 -29.93
CA LYS A 615 -15.18 -8.70 -29.99
C LYS A 615 -16.19 -7.70 -29.43
N ALA A 616 -15.88 -7.01 -28.34
CA ALA A 616 -16.74 -5.98 -27.75
C ALA A 616 -16.99 -4.84 -28.74
N GLN A 617 -15.95 -4.38 -29.44
CA GLN A 617 -16.05 -3.32 -30.44
C GLN A 617 -16.91 -3.67 -31.66
N ARG A 618 -16.99 -4.94 -32.03
CA ARG A 618 -17.81 -5.38 -33.19
C ARG A 618 -19.32 -5.42 -32.88
N ARG A 619 -19.74 -5.44 -31.60
CA ARG A 619 -21.16 -5.57 -31.21
C ARG A 619 -22.05 -4.36 -31.55
N PRO A 620 -21.61 -3.10 -31.40
CA PRO A 620 -22.37 -1.93 -31.86
C PRO A 620 -22.59 -1.95 -33.39
N TYR A 621 -21.60 -2.42 -34.15
CA TYR A 621 -21.62 -2.41 -35.62
C TYR A 621 -22.68 -3.36 -36.20
N ASN A 622 -23.00 -4.45 -35.50
CA ASN A 622 -24.04 -5.40 -35.92
C ASN A 622 -25.48 -4.91 -35.65
N ARG A 623 -25.69 -3.72 -35.04
CA ARG A 623 -27.03 -3.16 -34.75
C ARG A 623 -27.39 -1.94 -35.60
N SER A 624 -26.42 -1.29 -36.24
CA SER A 624 -26.67 -0.13 -37.10
C SER A 624 -26.22 -0.45 -38.53
N SER A 625 -27.18 -0.83 -39.38
CA SER A 625 -27.01 -0.83 -40.83
C SER A 625 -26.91 0.62 -41.32
N SER A 626 -25.73 1.22 -41.22
CA SER A 626 -25.36 2.39 -42.00
C SER A 626 -23.85 2.38 -42.19
N ARG A 627 -23.42 2.00 -43.39
CA ARG A 627 -22.02 2.13 -43.84
C ARG A 627 -21.64 3.61 -43.81
N LEU A 628 -20.86 4.02 -42.83
CA LEU A 628 -20.03 5.22 -42.92
C LEU A 628 -18.59 4.75 -43.10
N SER A 629 -17.91 5.37 -44.07
CA SER A 629 -16.68 4.90 -44.71
C SER A 629 -15.61 4.43 -43.74
N ASP A 630 -15.03 3.28 -44.06
CA ASP A 630 -13.76 2.80 -43.53
C ASP A 630 -12.75 3.94 -43.48
N ASN A 631 -12.29 4.25 -42.27
CA ASN A 631 -11.00 4.89 -42.10
C ASN A 631 -10.11 3.91 -41.30
N PRO A 632 -9.38 3.02 -41.99
CA PRO A 632 -8.56 1.98 -41.36
C PRO A 632 -7.27 2.54 -40.73
N HIS A 633 -7.11 3.87 -40.69
CA HIS A 633 -6.00 4.55 -40.05
C HIS A 633 -6.39 5.14 -38.69
N ARG A 634 -6.94 4.33 -37.78
CA ARG A 634 -6.65 4.53 -36.36
C ARG A 634 -5.44 3.70 -36.03
N ASN A 635 -4.30 4.37 -36.14
CA ASN A 635 -2.98 3.85 -35.82
C ASN A 635 -3.02 3.02 -34.52
N PRO A 636 -2.62 1.73 -34.52
CA PRO A 636 -2.28 1.00 -33.29
C PRO A 636 -1.06 1.62 -32.61
N SER A 637 -0.37 2.55 -33.29
CA SER A 637 0.76 3.32 -32.80
C SER A 637 0.31 4.48 -31.91
N ARG A 638 -0.32 4.12 -30.80
CA ARG A 638 -0.04 4.76 -29.52
C ARG A 638 0.11 3.60 -28.54
N ASP A 639 1.34 3.36 -28.11
CA ASP A 639 1.58 2.91 -26.75
C ASP A 639 1.49 4.18 -25.90
N PRO A 640 0.46 4.34 -25.04
CA PRO A 640 0.61 5.22 -23.91
C PRO A 640 0.25 4.44 -22.67
N PHE A 641 1.19 3.57 -22.27
CA PHE A 641 1.44 3.13 -20.91
C PHE A 641 0.25 2.50 -20.16
N GLN A 642 0.38 1.17 -20.01
CA GLN A 642 -0.07 0.39 -18.87
C GLN A 642 -1.52 -0.12 -18.92
N ASP A 643 -1.63 -1.45 -18.85
CA ASP A 643 -2.92 -2.07 -18.59
C ASP A 643 -3.36 -1.71 -17.15
N PRO A 644 -4.60 -1.26 -16.90
CA PRO A 644 -5.07 -0.78 -15.60
C PRO A 644 -4.87 -1.72 -14.41
N TYR A 645 -4.63 -3.01 -14.65
CA TYR A 645 -4.41 -4.05 -13.63
C TYR A 645 -2.92 -4.31 -13.31
N MET A 646 -1.99 -3.70 -14.06
CA MET A 646 -0.55 -3.91 -13.90
C MET A 646 0.03 -3.00 -12.83
N ARG A 647 1.18 -3.40 -12.28
CA ARG A 647 2.00 -2.56 -11.39
C ARG A 647 2.33 -1.22 -12.05
N ASP A 648 2.52 -0.18 -11.24
CA ASP A 648 2.96 1.14 -11.69
C ASP A 648 4.36 1.05 -12.37
N PRO A 649 4.50 1.42 -13.65
CA PRO A 649 5.74 1.37 -14.41
C PRO A 649 6.70 2.50 -14.04
N GLU A 650 6.21 3.58 -13.41
CA GLU A 650 7.08 4.61 -12.86
C GLU A 650 7.88 4.07 -11.68
N ILE A 651 7.40 3.03 -10.99
CA ILE A 651 8.14 2.39 -9.89
C ILE A 651 9.30 1.56 -10.45
N HIS A 652 10.52 2.08 -10.27
CA HIS A 652 11.75 1.45 -10.71
C HIS A 652 12.53 0.78 -9.57
N ARG A 653 12.89 -0.49 -9.78
CA ARG A 653 13.46 -1.36 -8.74
C ARG A 653 14.80 -0.90 -8.17
N GLU A 654 15.59 -0.14 -8.94
CA GLU A 654 16.94 0.28 -8.54
C GLU A 654 16.94 1.55 -7.67
N VAL A 655 15.82 2.27 -7.62
CA VAL A 655 15.71 3.57 -6.95
C VAL A 655 15.51 3.43 -5.43
N TYR A 656 14.89 2.34 -4.99
CA TYR A 656 14.47 2.12 -3.61
C TYR A 656 15.38 1.12 -2.87
N PRO A 657 15.44 1.18 -1.52
CA PRO A 657 16.08 0.16 -0.67
C PRO A 657 15.62 -1.29 -0.94
N CYS A 658 14.39 -1.42 -1.46
CA CYS A 658 13.63 -2.64 -1.65
C CYS A 658 12.67 -2.41 -2.81
N ASN A 659 12.51 -3.37 -3.72
CA ASN A 659 11.63 -3.18 -4.87
C ASN A 659 10.14 -3.16 -4.44
N PRO A 660 9.44 -2.02 -4.51
CA PRO A 660 8.08 -1.92 -4.01
C PRO A 660 7.04 -2.55 -4.96
N ALA A 661 7.41 -2.77 -6.23
CA ALA A 661 6.53 -3.27 -7.28
C ALA A 661 6.77 -4.77 -7.59
N CYS A 662 7.52 -5.47 -6.74
CA CYS A 662 7.75 -6.91 -6.86
C CYS A 662 7.53 -7.64 -5.53
N MET A 663 7.21 -8.92 -5.66
CA MET A 663 7.31 -9.90 -4.59
C MET A 663 8.10 -11.10 -5.10
N ASN A 664 9.03 -11.61 -4.31
CA ASN A 664 9.73 -12.83 -4.68
C ASN A 664 9.00 -14.04 -4.08
N ALA A 665 8.49 -14.91 -4.96
CA ALA A 665 7.78 -16.14 -4.59
C ALA A 665 8.48 -17.40 -5.11
N THR A 666 9.77 -17.30 -5.47
CA THR A 666 10.62 -18.50 -5.65
C THR A 666 10.62 -19.35 -4.38
N PRO A 667 10.79 -20.68 -4.49
CA PRO A 667 11.13 -21.50 -3.33
C PRO A 667 12.29 -20.86 -2.57
N GLY A 668 12.05 -20.54 -1.30
CA GLY A 668 13.02 -19.88 -0.43
C GLY A 668 12.88 -18.36 -0.32
N ALA A 669 12.04 -17.67 -1.10
CA ALA A 669 11.88 -16.21 -1.01
C ALA A 669 10.64 -15.75 -0.22
N THR A 670 10.45 -14.45 0.01
CA THR A 670 9.39 -13.86 0.86
C THR A 670 8.03 -14.56 0.81
N GLY A 671 7.48 -14.80 -0.38
CA GLY A 671 6.15 -15.40 -0.57
C GLY A 671 6.10 -16.92 -0.43
N ASN A 672 7.26 -17.57 -0.30
CA ASN A 672 7.41 -19.02 -0.32
C ASN A 672 8.71 -19.46 0.40
N CYS A 673 9.01 -18.84 1.56
CA CYS A 673 10.32 -18.98 2.20
C CYS A 673 10.49 -20.30 2.96
N ILE A 674 9.43 -21.08 3.16
CA ILE A 674 9.49 -22.39 3.81
C ILE A 674 9.01 -23.48 2.85
N SER A 675 9.84 -24.49 2.64
CA SER A 675 9.53 -25.64 1.78
C SER A 675 8.22 -26.35 2.16
N GLY A 676 7.38 -26.62 1.16
CA GLY A 676 6.06 -27.26 1.35
C GLY A 676 4.91 -26.28 1.67
N THR A 677 5.15 -24.97 1.64
CA THR A 677 4.11 -23.93 1.74
C THR A 677 3.72 -23.33 0.38
N GLN A 678 4.21 -23.93 -0.71
CA GLN A 678 4.08 -23.45 -2.09
C GLN A 678 2.61 -23.43 -2.54
N GLY A 679 2.18 -22.33 -3.17
CA GLY A 679 0.82 -22.23 -3.74
C GLY A 679 -0.32 -22.12 -2.71
N ILE A 680 0.00 -22.10 -1.41
CA ILE A 680 -0.97 -21.90 -0.33
C ILE A 680 -1.06 -20.40 -0.05
N GLY A 681 -2.23 -19.84 -0.31
CA GLY A 681 -2.59 -18.47 0.01
C GLY A 681 -2.23 -18.14 1.46
N ILE A 682 -1.84 -16.89 1.69
CA ILE A 682 -1.81 -16.35 3.05
C ILE A 682 -3.23 -16.51 3.59
N GLU A 683 -3.34 -17.08 4.79
CA GLU A 683 -4.46 -17.14 5.73
C GLU A 683 -5.89 -16.88 5.22
N LYS A 684 -6.88 -17.61 5.77
CA LYS A 684 -8.29 -17.39 5.41
C LYS A 684 -8.64 -15.91 5.59
N GLY A 685 -9.12 -15.25 4.53
CA GLY A 685 -9.57 -13.85 4.58
C GLY A 685 -8.67 -12.80 3.93
N GLY A 686 -7.58 -13.16 3.24
CA GLY A 686 -6.89 -12.22 2.34
C GLY A 686 -7.70 -11.91 1.09
N CYS A 687 -7.65 -10.64 0.62
CA CYS A 687 -8.22 -10.20 -0.67
C CYS A 687 -7.81 -11.12 -1.82
N VAL A 688 -6.63 -11.74 -1.73
CA VAL A 688 -6.11 -12.71 -2.70
C VAL A 688 -5.50 -13.91 -1.99
N SER A 689 -6.30 -14.65 -1.21
CA SER A 689 -5.88 -15.96 -0.74
C SER A 689 -5.94 -16.96 -1.91
N VAL A 690 -4.76 -17.43 -2.36
CA VAL A 690 -4.63 -18.49 -3.36
C VAL A 690 -5.12 -19.80 -2.74
N THR A 691 -6.36 -20.21 -3.04
CA THR A 691 -6.76 -21.60 -2.82
C THR A 691 -6.67 -22.35 -4.14
N VAL A 692 -5.73 -23.29 -4.22
CA VAL A 692 -5.84 -24.38 -5.19
C VAL A 692 -6.82 -25.36 -4.55
N ALA A 693 -8.02 -25.50 -5.14
CA ALA A 693 -8.90 -26.59 -4.79
C ALA A 693 -8.12 -27.89 -4.93
N ALA A 694 -7.99 -28.66 -3.85
CA ALA A 694 -7.43 -30.00 -3.91
C ALA A 694 -8.24 -30.76 -4.96
N GLN A 695 -7.63 -31.09 -6.11
CA GLN A 695 -8.22 -32.02 -7.06
C GLN A 695 -8.30 -33.36 -6.33
N THR A 696 -9.48 -33.63 -5.76
CA THR A 696 -9.87 -34.98 -5.42
C THR A 696 -9.77 -35.79 -6.72
N ARG A 697 -8.94 -36.83 -6.72
CA ARG A 697 -8.85 -37.82 -7.79
C ARG A 697 -10.20 -38.56 -7.89
N GLY A 698 -11.20 -37.91 -8.46
CA GLY A 698 -12.43 -38.54 -8.92
C GLY A 698 -12.20 -39.04 -10.34
N ARG A 699 -12.06 -40.35 -10.50
CA ARG A 699 -12.19 -41.00 -11.83
C ARG A 699 -13.61 -40.72 -12.34
N GLY A 700 -13.77 -39.72 -13.21
CA GLY A 700 -15.01 -39.41 -13.91
C GLY A 700 -14.70 -39.03 -15.35
N LYS A 701 -15.23 -39.81 -16.30
CA LYS A 701 -14.92 -39.76 -17.73
C LYS A 701 -15.14 -38.36 -18.32
N SER A 702 -14.09 -37.80 -18.93
CA SER A 702 -14.16 -36.59 -19.76
C SER A 702 -14.78 -36.94 -21.11
N PHE A 703 -15.88 -36.26 -21.48
CA PHE A 703 -16.41 -36.24 -22.84
C PHE A 703 -15.63 -35.18 -23.64
N CYS A 704 -14.65 -35.64 -24.40
CA CYS A 704 -14.09 -34.89 -25.52
C CYS A 704 -14.80 -35.36 -26.80
N ALA A 705 -15.57 -34.48 -27.45
CA ALA A 705 -16.01 -34.67 -28.83
C ALA A 705 -15.44 -33.52 -29.66
N GLY A 706 -14.23 -33.73 -30.18
CA GLY A 706 -13.65 -32.91 -31.22
C GLY A 706 -14.08 -33.48 -32.58
N MET A 707 -14.74 -32.66 -33.39
CA MET A 707 -14.84 -32.90 -34.83
C MET A 707 -13.53 -32.46 -35.48
N ALA A 708 -12.85 -33.39 -36.13
CA ALA A 708 -11.89 -33.09 -37.20
C ALA A 708 -11.96 -34.24 -38.20
N GLY A 709 -12.45 -33.92 -39.41
CA GLY A 709 -12.48 -34.83 -40.54
C GLY A 709 -11.33 -34.51 -41.52
N CYS A 710 -10.76 -35.62 -42.01
CA CYS A 710 -10.16 -35.84 -43.33
C CYS A 710 -8.75 -35.31 -43.64
N GLY A 711 -7.87 -36.28 -43.95
CA GLY A 711 -6.60 -36.12 -44.66
C GLY A 711 -5.92 -37.47 -44.85
N VAL A 712 -6.09 -38.06 -46.03
CA VAL A 712 -5.75 -39.45 -46.44
C VAL A 712 -4.32 -39.53 -46.99
N ASN A 713 -3.58 -40.61 -46.70
CA ASN A 713 -3.02 -41.58 -47.67
C ASN A 713 -1.74 -42.29 -47.21
N MET A 714 -1.83 -43.63 -47.31
CA MET A 714 -0.83 -44.71 -47.27
C MET A 714 0.04 -44.88 -46.02
#